data_AF-A0A749GPJ3-F1
#
_entry.id   AF-A0A749GPJ3-F1
#
_cell.length_a   1.000
_cell.length_b   1.000
_cell.length_c   1.000
_cell.angle_alpha   90.00
_cell.angle_beta   90.00
_cell.angle_gamma   90.00
#
_symmetry.space_group_name_H-M   'P 1'
#
loop_
_entity.id
_entity.type
_entity.pdbx_description
1 polymer ?
#
loop_
_entity_poly.entity_id
_entity_poly.type
_entity_poly.pdbx_seq_one_letter_code
_entity_poly.pdbx_strand_id
1 'polypeptide(L)'
;NQLRHDQESGSEEQSISGNGTLGANLGAWRLRADWQASYDHRDDDENTSTLHDQSWSRYYAYRALPTLGAKLTLGESYLQSDVFDSFNYIGASVISDDQMLPPKLRGYAPEIVGIARSNAKVKVSWQGRVLYETQVPAGPFRIQDLNQSVSGTLHVTVEEQNGQTQEFDVNTASVPFLTRPGMVRYKLALGRPQDWDHHPITGTFASAEASWGVTNGWSLYGGAIGESNYQAVALGSGKDLGVVGAVAVDITHSIAHMPQDDGFDGETLQGNSYRISYSRDFDEIDSRLTFAGYRFSEKNFMSMSDYLDAKTYHHLNAGHEKERYTVTYNQNFREQGMSAYFSYSRSTFWDSPDQSNYNLSLSWYFDLGSIKNLSASLNGYRSEYNGDKDDGVYISLSVPWGNDSISYNGTFNGSQHRNQLGYSGHSQNGDNWQLHVGQDEQGAQADGYYSHQGALTDIDLSADYEEGSYRSLGMSLRGGMTLTTQGGALHRGSLAGSTRLLVDTDGIADVPVSGNGSPTSTNIFGKAVIADVGSYSRSLARIDLNKLPEKAEATKSVVQITLTEGAIGYRHFDVVSGEKMMAVFRLADGDFPPFGAEVKNERQQQLGLVADDGNAWLAGVKAGETLKVFWDGAAQCEASLPPTFTPELLANALLLPCKMLEGQPTTAPQKSSPLPAQPLIQEHTQTDGQPAAPVATTTQTPPIPLADNHAVNRKDME
;
A
#
# COMPACT_ATOMS: atom_id res chain seq x y z
N ASN A 1 1.63 -15.22 -21.49
CA ASN A 1 1.74 -16.02 -22.73
C ASN A 1 2.57 -17.23 -22.39
N GLN A 2 2.09 -18.43 -22.64
CA GLN A 2 2.79 -19.67 -22.40
C GLN A 2 2.57 -20.61 -23.58
N LEU A 3 3.65 -21.24 -24.01
CA LEU A 3 3.65 -22.29 -25.02
C LEU A 3 4.08 -23.57 -24.32
N ARG A 4 3.32 -24.64 -24.47
CA ARG A 4 3.62 -25.95 -23.90
C ARG A 4 3.50 -27.00 -25.00
N HIS A 5 4.45 -27.91 -25.02
CA HIS A 5 4.41 -29.08 -25.88
C HIS A 5 4.52 -30.32 -25.01
N ASP A 6 3.50 -31.16 -25.07
CA ASP A 6 3.39 -32.40 -24.32
C ASP A 6 4.14 -33.51 -25.05
N GLN A 7 5.05 -34.19 -24.36
CA GLN A 7 5.93 -35.18 -24.98
C GLN A 7 5.28 -36.55 -25.16
N GLU A 8 4.27 -36.90 -24.35
CA GLU A 8 3.57 -38.19 -24.47
C GLU A 8 2.51 -38.15 -25.57
N SER A 9 1.69 -37.10 -25.58
CA SER A 9 0.60 -36.94 -26.55
C SER A 9 1.04 -36.26 -27.85
N GLY A 10 2.20 -35.59 -27.87
CA GLY A 10 2.64 -34.77 -28.99
C GLY A 10 1.87 -33.45 -29.14
N SER A 11 0.95 -33.15 -28.22
CA SER A 11 0.07 -31.99 -28.31
C SER A 11 0.80 -30.67 -28.10
N GLU A 12 0.30 -29.63 -28.77
CA GLU A 12 0.77 -28.25 -28.62
C GLU A 12 -0.32 -27.38 -27.98
N GLU A 13 0.00 -26.79 -26.83
CA GLU A 13 -0.86 -25.87 -26.10
C GLU A 13 -0.27 -24.47 -26.13
N GLN A 14 -1.09 -23.49 -26.49
CA GLN A 14 -0.76 -22.07 -26.42
C GLN A 14 -1.80 -21.35 -25.58
N SER A 15 -1.37 -20.74 -24.47
CA SER A 15 -2.20 -19.92 -23.62
C SER A 15 -1.74 -18.46 -23.59
N ILE A 16 -2.64 -17.54 -23.88
CA ILE A 16 -2.42 -16.09 -23.80
C ILE A 16 -3.49 -15.54 -22.89
N SER A 17 -3.09 -15.06 -21.71
CA SER A 17 -3.95 -14.32 -20.81
C SER A 17 -3.47 -12.88 -20.66
N GLY A 18 -4.40 -11.98 -20.38
CA GLY A 18 -4.14 -10.59 -20.09
C GLY A 18 -5.24 -10.00 -19.24
N ASN A 19 -4.88 -9.12 -18.31
CA ASN A 19 -5.84 -8.39 -17.50
C ASN A 19 -5.34 -6.97 -17.25
N GLY A 20 -6.25 -6.05 -16.96
CA GLY A 20 -5.89 -4.68 -16.65
C GLY A 20 -7.07 -3.80 -16.27
N THR A 21 -6.75 -2.54 -16.00
CA THR A 21 -7.74 -1.51 -15.66
C THR A 21 -7.58 -0.32 -16.58
N LEU A 22 -8.61 0.00 -17.32
CA LEU A 22 -8.75 1.30 -17.97
C LEU A 22 -9.32 2.30 -16.97
N GLY A 23 -8.88 3.55 -17.05
CA GLY A 23 -9.40 4.56 -16.15
C GLY A 23 -9.27 5.98 -16.66
N ALA A 24 -10.24 6.80 -16.27
CA ALA A 24 -10.25 8.24 -16.50
C ALA A 24 -10.47 8.97 -15.18
N ASN A 25 -9.85 10.13 -15.03
CA ASN A 25 -10.02 10.98 -13.85
C ASN A 25 -10.62 12.32 -14.28
N LEU A 26 -11.71 12.73 -13.63
CA LEU A 26 -12.33 14.04 -13.83
C LEU A 26 -12.52 14.72 -12.47
N GLY A 27 -11.65 15.70 -12.17
CA GLY A 27 -11.63 16.34 -10.86
C GLY A 27 -11.37 15.32 -9.74
N ALA A 28 -12.31 15.19 -8.81
CA ALA A 28 -12.25 14.21 -7.71
C ALA A 28 -12.79 12.81 -8.08
N TRP A 29 -13.47 12.67 -9.23
CA TRP A 29 -14.01 11.40 -9.68
C TRP A 29 -12.93 10.53 -10.34
N ARG A 30 -13.02 9.23 -10.08
CA ARG A 30 -12.19 8.17 -10.65
C ARG A 30 -13.10 7.19 -11.35
N LEU A 31 -13.05 7.14 -12.67
CA LEU A 31 -13.77 6.18 -13.50
C LEU A 31 -12.82 5.03 -13.80
N ARG A 32 -13.28 3.79 -13.65
CA ARG A 32 -12.49 2.58 -13.85
C ARG A 32 -13.32 1.52 -14.59
N ALA A 33 -12.66 0.80 -15.46
CA ALA A 33 -13.18 -0.37 -16.15
C ALA A 33 -12.11 -1.46 -16.09
N ASP A 34 -12.39 -2.53 -15.35
CA ASP A 34 -11.50 -3.69 -15.24
C ASP A 34 -11.84 -4.67 -16.36
N TRP A 35 -10.82 -5.25 -16.98
CA TRP A 35 -10.97 -6.21 -18.07
C TRP A 35 -10.00 -7.38 -17.90
N GLN A 36 -10.43 -8.53 -18.41
CA GLN A 36 -9.62 -9.73 -18.52
C GLN A 36 -9.91 -10.41 -19.86
N ALA A 37 -8.90 -11.09 -20.38
CA ALA A 37 -9.00 -11.88 -21.59
C ALA A 37 -8.11 -13.11 -21.46
N SER A 38 -8.60 -14.24 -21.95
CA SER A 38 -7.83 -15.46 -22.14
C SER A 38 -8.07 -16.03 -23.54
N TYR A 39 -7.04 -16.67 -24.05
CA TYR A 39 -7.04 -17.38 -25.31
C TYR A 39 -6.22 -18.64 -25.09
N ASP A 40 -6.87 -19.79 -25.19
CA ASP A 40 -6.24 -21.10 -25.04
C ASP A 40 -6.49 -21.89 -26.32
N HIS A 41 -5.41 -22.24 -27.00
CA HIS A 41 -5.42 -23.05 -28.20
C HIS A 41 -4.68 -24.34 -27.92
N ARG A 42 -5.34 -25.48 -28.15
CA ARG A 42 -4.75 -26.80 -27.97
C ARG A 42 -4.92 -27.58 -29.25
N ASP A 43 -3.80 -28.00 -29.82
CA ASP A 43 -3.74 -28.83 -31.01
C ASP A 43 -3.28 -30.24 -30.60
N ASP A 44 -4.21 -31.19 -30.61
CA ASP A 44 -3.93 -32.62 -30.45
C ASP A 44 -4.03 -33.30 -31.83
N ASP A 45 -3.33 -34.42 -32.04
CA ASP A 45 -3.30 -35.17 -33.32
C ASP A 45 -4.69 -35.53 -33.90
N GLU A 46 -5.73 -35.60 -33.06
CA GLU A 46 -7.10 -35.96 -33.46
C GLU A 46 -8.09 -34.79 -33.42
N ASN A 47 -7.80 -33.70 -32.70
CA ASN A 47 -8.75 -32.62 -32.48
C ASN A 47 -8.06 -31.30 -32.11
N THR A 48 -8.48 -30.21 -32.75
CA THR A 48 -8.03 -28.87 -32.41
C THR A 48 -9.13 -28.17 -31.62
N SER A 49 -8.81 -27.68 -30.42
CA SER A 49 -9.73 -26.90 -29.59
C SER A 49 -9.21 -25.47 -29.41
N THR A 50 -10.12 -24.50 -29.44
CA THR A 50 -9.78 -23.09 -29.22
C THR A 50 -10.84 -22.48 -28.32
N LEU A 51 -10.40 -22.01 -27.16
CA LEU A 51 -11.21 -21.29 -26.19
C LEU A 51 -10.76 -19.84 -26.19
N HIS A 52 -11.73 -18.93 -26.31
CA HIS A 52 -11.51 -17.52 -26.22
C HIS A 52 -12.55 -16.92 -25.27
N ASP A 53 -12.08 -16.31 -24.19
CA ASP A 53 -12.91 -15.54 -23.29
C ASP A 53 -12.40 -14.10 -23.20
N GLN A 54 -13.32 -13.15 -23.27
CA GLN A 54 -13.03 -11.73 -23.08
C GLN A 54 -14.18 -11.12 -22.30
N SER A 55 -13.88 -10.62 -21.11
CA SER A 55 -14.87 -10.03 -20.22
C SER A 55 -14.38 -8.71 -19.63
N TRP A 56 -15.32 -7.78 -19.51
CA TRP A 56 -15.12 -6.54 -18.77
C TRP A 56 -15.61 -6.73 -17.35
N SER A 57 -14.76 -7.26 -16.47
CA SER A 57 -15.19 -7.72 -15.15
C SER A 57 -15.97 -6.68 -14.35
N ARG A 58 -15.63 -5.38 -14.45
CA ARG A 58 -16.27 -4.33 -13.64
C ARG A 58 -16.24 -2.94 -14.28
N TYR A 59 -17.34 -2.20 -14.20
CA TYR A 59 -17.42 -0.76 -14.49
C TYR A 59 -17.84 0.07 -13.27
N TYR A 60 -16.98 0.96 -12.79
CA TYR A 60 -17.28 1.74 -11.59
C TYR A 60 -16.67 3.13 -11.57
N ALA A 61 -17.29 3.99 -10.78
CA ALA A 61 -16.83 5.33 -10.48
C ALA A 61 -16.70 5.48 -8.96
N TYR A 62 -15.63 6.10 -8.48
CA TYR A 62 -15.52 6.42 -7.06
C TYR A 62 -14.97 7.81 -6.80
N ARG A 63 -15.25 8.33 -5.61
CA ARG A 63 -14.69 9.57 -5.08
C ARG A 63 -14.52 9.50 -3.57
N ALA A 64 -13.47 10.15 -3.08
CA ALA A 64 -13.30 10.40 -1.66
C ALA A 64 -14.34 11.43 -1.17
N LEU A 65 -14.83 11.24 0.06
CA LEU A 65 -15.69 12.15 0.83
C LEU A 65 -14.96 12.54 2.13
N PRO A 66 -14.03 13.51 2.10
CA PRO A 66 -13.15 13.81 3.23
C PRO A 66 -13.89 14.22 4.51
N THR A 67 -15.01 14.92 4.37
CA THR A 67 -15.83 15.37 5.52
C THR A 67 -16.48 14.22 6.29
N LEU A 68 -16.64 13.06 5.64
CA LEU A 68 -17.23 11.85 6.21
C LEU A 68 -16.17 10.78 6.53
N GLY A 69 -14.91 11.00 6.14
CA GLY A 69 -13.86 9.99 6.20
C GLY A 69 -14.20 8.72 5.42
N ALA A 70 -14.88 8.86 4.28
CA ALA A 70 -15.45 7.74 3.54
C ALA A 70 -15.24 7.83 2.03
N LYS A 71 -15.40 6.70 1.34
CA LYS A 71 -15.38 6.57 -0.11
C LYS A 71 -16.78 6.28 -0.63
N LEU A 72 -17.24 7.07 -1.59
CA LEU A 72 -18.44 6.79 -2.38
C LEU A 72 -18.04 6.03 -3.64
N THR A 73 -18.64 4.87 -3.87
CA THR A 73 -18.49 4.06 -5.08
C THR A 73 -19.84 3.91 -5.77
N LEU A 74 -19.88 4.04 -7.08
CA LEU A 74 -21.05 3.90 -7.95
C LEU A 74 -20.71 2.93 -9.09
N GLY A 75 -21.68 2.11 -9.52
CA GLY A 75 -21.48 1.10 -10.54
C GLY A 75 -21.22 -0.28 -9.94
N GLU A 76 -20.41 -1.09 -10.62
CA GLU A 76 -20.19 -2.49 -10.31
C GLU A 76 -19.10 -2.70 -9.25
N SER A 77 -19.46 -3.39 -8.19
CA SER A 77 -18.58 -3.67 -7.08
C SER A 77 -18.94 -5.00 -6.43
N TYR A 78 -18.05 -5.48 -5.59
CA TYR A 78 -18.36 -6.53 -4.64
C TYR A 78 -18.75 -5.89 -3.30
N LEU A 79 -19.59 -6.60 -2.52
CA LEU A 79 -19.98 -6.17 -1.18
C LEU A 79 -18.77 -6.29 -0.25
N GLN A 80 -18.20 -5.14 0.10
CA GLN A 80 -17.16 -5.04 1.13
C GLN A 80 -17.84 -5.05 2.49
N SER A 81 -17.78 -6.19 3.18
CA SER A 81 -18.42 -6.40 4.48
C SER A 81 -17.46 -7.14 5.42
N ASP A 82 -17.47 -6.77 6.70
CA ASP A 82 -16.70 -7.46 7.73
C ASP A 82 -17.51 -8.59 8.38
N VAL A 83 -18.85 -8.49 8.29
CA VAL A 83 -19.78 -9.38 8.98
C VAL A 83 -20.47 -10.37 8.04
N PHE A 84 -20.79 -9.92 6.82
CA PHE A 84 -21.49 -10.71 5.81
C PHE A 84 -20.54 -11.17 4.71
N ASP A 85 -20.87 -12.28 4.07
CA ASP A 85 -20.12 -12.80 2.93
C ASP A 85 -20.25 -11.86 1.71
N SER A 86 -19.20 -11.79 0.89
CA SER A 86 -19.12 -10.87 -0.26
C SER A 86 -19.83 -11.47 -1.49
N PHE A 87 -20.48 -10.60 -2.28
CA PHE A 87 -21.09 -10.94 -3.58
C PHE A 87 -21.02 -9.74 -4.55
N ASN A 88 -21.17 -9.99 -5.85
CA ASN A 88 -21.12 -8.97 -6.89
C ASN A 88 -22.46 -8.23 -7.02
N TYR A 89 -22.41 -6.91 -7.21
CA TYR A 89 -23.58 -6.07 -7.42
C TYR A 89 -23.29 -4.83 -8.25
N ILE A 90 -24.33 -4.27 -8.86
CA ILE A 90 -24.32 -2.94 -9.45
C ILE A 90 -25.15 -1.98 -8.60
N GLY A 91 -24.58 -0.85 -8.19
CA GLY A 91 -25.27 0.08 -7.31
C GLY A 91 -24.41 1.21 -6.77
N ALA A 92 -24.64 1.55 -5.50
CA ALA A 92 -23.92 2.60 -4.79
C ALA A 92 -23.49 2.09 -3.40
N SER A 93 -22.29 2.48 -2.96
CA SER A 93 -21.84 2.25 -1.60
C SER A 93 -21.08 3.44 -1.02
N VAL A 94 -21.21 3.61 0.30
CA VAL A 94 -20.45 4.58 1.10
C VAL A 94 -19.78 3.83 2.23
N ILE A 95 -18.46 3.81 2.23
CA ILE A 95 -17.64 3.00 3.13
C ILE A 95 -16.62 3.90 3.82
N SER A 96 -16.56 3.86 5.15
CA SER A 96 -15.51 4.56 5.91
C SER A 96 -14.12 4.06 5.49
N ASP A 97 -13.20 4.99 5.19
CA ASP A 97 -11.86 4.69 4.69
C ASP A 97 -10.80 5.13 5.71
N ASP A 98 -10.30 4.16 6.48
CA ASP A 98 -9.23 4.36 7.47
C ASP A 98 -7.95 4.92 6.83
N GLN A 99 -7.73 4.75 5.52
CA GLN A 99 -6.54 5.31 4.87
C GLN A 99 -6.56 6.83 4.86
N MET A 100 -7.73 7.47 4.96
CA MET A 100 -7.83 8.93 5.10
C MET A 100 -7.31 9.42 6.46
N LEU A 101 -7.24 8.54 7.45
CA LEU A 101 -6.67 8.87 8.75
C LEU A 101 -5.14 8.89 8.67
N PRO A 102 -4.48 9.76 9.46
CA PRO A 102 -3.03 9.68 9.68
C PRO A 102 -2.61 8.24 10.03
N PRO A 103 -1.43 7.76 9.59
CA PRO A 103 -0.99 6.39 9.86
C PRO A 103 -1.05 5.97 11.34
N LYS A 104 -0.89 6.93 12.27
CA LYS A 104 -1.00 6.74 13.72
C LYS A 104 -2.43 6.49 14.24
N LEU A 105 -3.45 6.71 13.42
CA LEU A 105 -4.87 6.55 13.78
C LEU A 105 -5.55 5.44 12.97
N ARG A 106 -4.81 4.77 12.08
CA ARG A 106 -5.31 3.61 11.33
C ARG A 106 -5.36 2.39 12.24
N GLY A 107 -6.27 1.45 11.94
CA GLY A 107 -6.37 0.19 12.65
C GLY A 107 -6.70 0.32 14.14
N TYR A 108 -6.73 -0.83 14.82
CA TYR A 108 -6.84 -0.85 16.28
C TYR A 108 -5.47 -0.59 16.91
N ALA A 109 -5.46 0.29 17.91
CA ALA A 109 -4.39 0.40 18.91
C ALA A 109 -5.08 0.79 20.23
N PRO A 110 -4.60 0.30 21.38
CA PRO A 110 -5.19 0.61 22.66
C PRO A 110 -5.02 2.10 22.96
N GLU A 111 -5.98 2.68 23.68
CA GLU A 111 -5.80 3.99 24.28
C GLU A 111 -5.04 3.84 25.60
N ILE A 112 -3.95 4.59 25.76
CA ILE A 112 -3.23 4.61 27.04
C ILE A 112 -3.82 5.73 27.90
N VAL A 113 -4.47 5.35 28.99
CA VAL A 113 -5.04 6.29 29.97
C VAL A 113 -4.22 6.22 31.27
N GLY A 114 -3.88 7.37 31.82
CA GLY A 114 -3.14 7.48 33.08
C GLY A 114 -3.39 8.81 33.78
N ILE A 115 -2.80 9.00 34.96
CA ILE A 115 -2.85 10.25 35.71
C ILE A 115 -1.43 10.71 35.99
N ALA A 116 -1.09 11.92 35.53
CA ALA A 116 0.13 12.60 35.87
C ALA A 116 -0.10 13.50 37.09
N ARG A 117 0.76 13.43 38.10
CA ARG A 117 0.67 14.27 39.33
C ARG A 117 1.18 15.68 39.09
N SER A 118 2.05 15.85 38.10
CA SER A 118 2.65 17.10 37.65
C SER A 118 2.70 17.14 36.12
N ASN A 119 3.38 18.14 35.53
CA ASN A 119 3.62 18.13 34.08
C ASN A 119 4.63 17.02 33.75
N ALA A 120 4.14 15.84 33.42
CA ALA A 120 4.95 14.64 33.26
C ALA A 120 5.34 14.42 31.80
N LYS A 121 6.48 13.76 31.60
CA LYS A 121 6.89 13.18 30.32
C LYS A 121 6.41 11.74 30.26
N VAL A 122 5.53 11.43 29.31
CA VAL A 122 5.01 10.07 29.11
C VAL A 122 5.74 9.43 27.94
N LYS A 123 6.38 8.30 28.23
CA LYS A 123 7.16 7.49 27.30
C LYS A 123 6.50 6.13 27.15
N VAL A 124 6.17 5.73 25.94
CA VAL A 124 5.62 4.43 25.59
C VAL A 124 6.68 3.66 24.83
N SER A 125 6.99 2.46 25.27
CA SER A 125 8.01 1.61 24.68
C SER A 125 7.49 0.19 24.41
N TRP A 126 8.06 -0.45 23.40
CA TRP A 126 7.75 -1.82 23.00
C TRP A 126 9.06 -2.53 22.67
N GLN A 127 9.31 -3.69 23.29
CA GLN A 127 10.57 -4.44 23.18
C GLN A 127 11.82 -3.54 23.37
N GLY A 128 11.78 -2.62 24.35
CA GLY A 128 12.86 -1.68 24.65
C GLY A 128 13.01 -0.48 23.70
N ARG A 129 12.25 -0.43 22.61
CA ARG A 129 12.22 0.70 21.66
C ARG A 129 11.15 1.72 22.06
N VAL A 130 11.50 3.00 22.12
CA VAL A 130 10.55 4.09 22.34
C VAL A 130 9.66 4.25 21.11
N LEU A 131 8.36 4.02 21.27
CA LEU A 131 7.36 4.16 20.21
C LEU A 131 6.71 5.54 20.20
N TYR A 132 6.49 6.11 21.39
CA TYR A 132 5.82 7.39 21.56
C TYR A 132 6.38 8.10 22.78
N GLU A 133 6.60 9.40 22.67
CA GLU A 133 7.09 10.23 23.77
C GLU A 133 6.42 11.60 23.65
N THR A 134 5.73 12.03 24.71
CA THR A 134 5.07 13.34 24.76
C THR A 134 5.09 13.91 26.17
N GLN A 135 4.83 15.21 26.30
CA GLN A 135 4.66 15.88 27.59
C GLN A 135 3.18 16.12 27.85
N VAL A 136 2.69 15.70 29.02
CA VAL A 136 1.28 15.85 29.43
C VAL A 136 1.18 16.83 30.60
N PRO A 137 0.10 17.63 30.67
CA PRO A 137 -0.13 18.48 31.83
C PRO A 137 -0.47 17.67 33.08
N ALA A 138 -0.36 18.27 34.26
CA ALA A 138 -0.82 17.68 35.51
C ALA A 138 -2.32 17.35 35.45
N GLY A 139 -2.67 16.10 35.73
CA GLY A 139 -4.04 15.58 35.65
C GLY A 139 -4.15 14.28 34.84
N PRO A 140 -5.38 13.82 34.57
CA PRO A 140 -5.61 12.68 33.71
C PRO A 140 -5.16 12.98 32.27
N PHE A 141 -4.49 12.03 31.65
CA PHE A 141 -4.11 12.10 30.24
C PHE A 141 -4.58 10.86 29.49
N ARG A 142 -4.74 11.01 28.18
CA ARG A 142 -5.05 9.91 27.26
C ARG A 142 -4.20 10.04 26.00
N ILE A 143 -3.57 8.94 25.58
CA ILE A 143 -2.75 8.88 24.37
C ILE A 143 -3.47 7.98 23.38
N GLN A 144 -3.91 8.58 22.28
CA GLN A 144 -4.62 7.92 21.20
C GLN A 144 -3.79 7.83 19.91
N ASP A 145 -2.55 8.32 19.89
CA ASP A 145 -1.73 8.48 18.67
C ASP A 145 -0.73 7.33 18.45
N LEU A 146 -1.14 6.08 18.73
CA LEU A 146 -0.31 4.88 18.54
C LEU A 146 -0.61 4.21 17.19
N ASN A 147 0.46 3.83 16.47
CA ASN A 147 0.39 3.14 15.18
C ASN A 147 -0.22 1.72 15.34
N GLN A 148 -0.99 1.27 14.35
CA GLN A 148 -1.58 -0.09 14.26
C GLN A 148 -0.57 -1.24 14.23
N SER A 149 0.70 -0.99 13.90
CA SER A 149 1.76 -2.02 13.90
C SER A 149 2.19 -2.45 15.30
N VAL A 150 1.50 -1.99 16.34
CA VAL A 150 1.83 -2.25 17.74
C VAL A 150 0.91 -3.34 18.26
N SER A 151 1.48 -4.54 18.39
CA SER A 151 0.87 -5.71 19.02
C SER A 151 1.79 -6.22 20.13
N GLY A 152 1.25 -6.79 21.19
CA GLY A 152 2.02 -7.25 22.36
C GLY A 152 1.99 -6.28 23.56
N THR A 153 3.01 -6.32 24.41
CA THR A 153 3.10 -5.56 25.69
C THR A 153 3.78 -4.21 25.50
N LEU A 154 3.05 -3.12 25.79
CA LEU A 154 3.57 -1.75 25.81
C LEU A 154 3.96 -1.36 27.24
N HIS A 155 5.22 -1.02 27.44
CA HIS A 155 5.73 -0.46 28.69
C HIS A 155 5.58 1.07 28.68
N VAL A 156 4.77 1.60 29.59
CA VAL A 156 4.51 3.03 29.74
C VAL A 156 5.24 3.55 30.98
N THR A 157 6.11 4.53 30.79
CA THR A 157 6.81 5.26 31.86
C THR A 157 6.31 6.70 31.89
N VAL A 158 5.82 7.15 33.04
CA VAL A 158 5.41 8.53 33.32
C VAL A 158 6.46 9.16 34.24
N GLU A 159 7.29 10.02 33.69
CA GLU A 159 8.34 10.74 34.43
C GLU A 159 7.83 12.11 34.86
N GLU A 160 7.59 12.27 36.17
CA GLU A 160 7.07 13.50 36.78
C GLU A 160 8.17 14.58 36.86
N GLN A 161 7.80 15.86 36.98
CA GLN A 161 8.79 16.96 37.08
C GLN A 161 9.74 16.84 38.28
N ASN A 162 9.30 16.16 39.34
CA ASN A 162 10.11 15.91 40.53
C ASN A 162 11.09 14.71 40.36
N GLY A 163 11.16 14.13 39.16
CA GLY A 163 12.00 12.98 38.83
C GLY A 163 11.44 11.63 39.29
N GLN A 164 10.24 11.57 39.88
CA GLN A 164 9.58 10.30 40.16
C GLN A 164 9.05 9.68 38.87
N THR A 165 9.32 8.40 38.66
CA THR A 165 8.77 7.64 37.55
C THR A 165 7.63 6.74 38.03
N GLN A 166 6.56 6.66 37.24
CA GLN A 166 5.50 5.67 37.38
C GLN A 166 5.51 4.77 36.15
N GLU A 167 5.47 3.47 36.34
CA GLU A 167 5.54 2.50 35.23
C GLU A 167 4.33 1.57 35.27
N PHE A 168 3.76 1.29 34.10
CA PHE A 168 2.68 0.33 33.93
C PHE A 168 2.64 -0.23 32.51
N ASP A 169 2.07 -1.42 32.39
CA ASP A 169 2.04 -2.17 31.13
C ASP A 169 0.65 -2.18 30.51
N VAL A 170 0.60 -1.95 29.19
CA VAL A 170 -0.62 -2.01 28.38
C VAL A 170 -0.43 -3.08 27.32
N ASN A 171 -1.16 -4.19 27.45
CA ASN A 171 -1.10 -5.28 26.49
C ASN A 171 -2.15 -5.07 25.40
N THR A 172 -1.81 -5.36 24.14
CA THR A 172 -2.70 -5.22 22.98
C THR A 172 -2.59 -6.41 22.04
N ALA A 173 -3.72 -6.86 21.52
CA ALA A 173 -3.80 -7.83 20.44
C ALA A 173 -4.81 -7.36 19.39
N SER A 174 -4.58 -7.70 18.11
CA SER A 174 -5.51 -7.36 17.03
C SER A 174 -6.26 -8.60 16.53
N VAL A 175 -7.58 -8.59 16.66
CA VAL A 175 -8.50 -9.44 15.89
C VAL A 175 -9.11 -8.53 14.80
N PRO A 176 -9.47 -9.07 13.62
CA PRO A 176 -10.41 -8.38 12.74
C PRO A 176 -11.62 -7.90 13.58
N PHE A 177 -12.25 -6.78 13.22
CA PHE A 177 -13.43 -6.21 13.92
C PHE A 177 -13.17 -5.33 15.16
N LEU A 178 -11.95 -5.27 15.74
CA LEU A 178 -11.65 -4.27 16.76
C LEU A 178 -11.56 -2.86 16.15
N THR A 179 -12.30 -1.93 16.74
CA THR A 179 -12.35 -0.52 16.38
C THR A 179 -11.83 0.32 17.55
N ARG A 180 -11.00 1.32 17.24
CA ARG A 180 -10.37 2.18 18.26
C ARG A 180 -11.44 2.92 19.08
N PRO A 181 -11.22 3.15 20.39
CA PRO A 181 -12.15 3.89 21.23
C PRO A 181 -12.56 5.24 20.61
N GLY A 182 -13.86 5.50 20.56
CA GLY A 182 -14.45 6.72 19.99
C GLY A 182 -14.56 6.75 18.47
N MET A 183 -13.99 5.76 17.75
CA MET A 183 -14.14 5.66 16.29
C MET A 183 -15.36 4.83 15.91
N VAL A 184 -15.99 5.21 14.81
CA VAL A 184 -17.11 4.48 14.19
C VAL A 184 -16.73 4.18 12.74
N ARG A 185 -16.64 2.90 12.41
CA ARG A 185 -16.54 2.41 11.03
C ARG A 185 -17.94 2.07 10.56
N TYR A 186 -18.26 2.40 9.32
CA TYR A 186 -19.57 2.14 8.75
C TYR A 186 -19.46 1.82 7.27
N LYS A 187 -20.32 0.90 6.81
CA LYS A 187 -20.43 0.54 5.40
C LYS A 187 -21.90 0.45 5.04
N LEU A 188 -22.26 1.18 4.00
CA LEU A 188 -23.61 1.23 3.45
C LEU A 188 -23.52 0.84 1.99
N ALA A 189 -24.37 -0.09 1.52
CA ALA A 189 -24.47 -0.41 0.11
C ALA A 189 -25.93 -0.67 -0.30
N LEU A 190 -26.27 -0.25 -1.51
CA LEU A 190 -27.58 -0.44 -2.13
C LEU A 190 -27.39 -0.72 -3.62
N GLY A 191 -28.13 -1.67 -4.17
CA GLY A 191 -27.93 -2.05 -5.56
C GLY A 191 -28.73 -3.26 -5.97
N ARG A 192 -28.33 -3.89 -7.08
CA ARG A 192 -28.87 -5.18 -7.53
C ARG A 192 -27.74 -6.20 -7.59
N PRO A 193 -27.88 -7.37 -6.96
CA PRO A 193 -26.90 -8.43 -7.11
C PRO A 193 -26.84 -8.90 -8.56
N GLN A 194 -25.67 -9.26 -9.03
CA GLN A 194 -25.45 -9.70 -10.40
C GLN A 194 -24.49 -10.90 -10.44
N ASP A 195 -24.60 -11.70 -11.49
CA ASP A 195 -23.64 -12.75 -11.80
C ASP A 195 -22.37 -12.17 -12.45
N TRP A 196 -21.45 -13.04 -12.85
CA TRP A 196 -20.21 -12.66 -13.52
C TRP A 196 -20.43 -12.13 -14.96
N ASP A 197 -21.58 -12.42 -15.56
CA ASP A 197 -21.97 -11.98 -16.90
C ASP A 197 -22.81 -10.69 -16.87
N HIS A 198 -22.81 -9.98 -15.73
CA HIS A 198 -23.53 -8.72 -15.51
C HIS A 198 -25.05 -8.85 -15.54
N HIS A 199 -25.60 -10.06 -15.44
CA HIS A 199 -27.04 -10.27 -15.37
C HIS A 199 -27.54 -10.08 -13.94
N PRO A 200 -28.56 -9.23 -13.71
CA PRO A 200 -29.17 -9.10 -12.38
C PRO A 200 -29.83 -10.41 -11.94
N ILE A 201 -29.42 -10.93 -10.79
CA ILE A 201 -29.93 -12.21 -10.23
C ILE A 201 -31.28 -12.00 -9.55
N THR A 202 -31.43 -10.92 -8.79
CA THR A 202 -32.63 -10.64 -7.99
C THR A 202 -32.96 -9.15 -7.94
N GLY A 203 -33.95 -8.79 -7.14
CA GLY A 203 -34.36 -7.42 -6.88
C GLY A 203 -33.28 -6.55 -6.22
N THR A 204 -33.71 -5.38 -5.75
CA THR A 204 -32.80 -4.44 -5.09
C THR A 204 -32.51 -4.89 -3.66
N PHE A 205 -31.23 -4.94 -3.31
CA PHE A 205 -30.80 -5.16 -1.94
C PHE A 205 -30.35 -3.85 -1.29
N ALA A 206 -30.40 -3.82 0.03
CA ALA A 206 -29.77 -2.81 0.86
C ALA A 206 -29.00 -3.49 1.99
N SER A 207 -27.85 -2.93 2.34
CA SER A 207 -27.02 -3.40 3.45
C SER A 207 -26.47 -2.21 4.23
N ALA A 208 -26.37 -2.40 5.54
CA ALA A 208 -25.76 -1.45 6.45
C ALA A 208 -25.04 -2.22 7.56
N GLU A 209 -23.77 -1.90 7.78
CA GLU A 209 -23.01 -2.38 8.92
C GLU A 209 -22.27 -1.22 9.61
N ALA A 210 -22.06 -1.37 10.91
CA ALA A 210 -21.29 -0.43 11.71
C ALA A 210 -20.49 -1.16 12.79
N SER A 211 -19.30 -0.63 13.09
CA SER A 211 -18.47 -1.05 14.22
C SER A 211 -18.08 0.19 15.02
N TRP A 212 -18.30 0.14 16.34
CA TRP A 212 -18.05 1.23 17.27
C TRP A 212 -17.10 0.76 18.37
N GLY A 213 -15.96 1.46 18.52
CA GLY A 213 -15.09 1.31 19.68
C GLY A 213 -15.68 2.03 20.89
N VAL A 214 -16.39 1.30 21.74
CA VAL A 214 -17.16 1.88 22.87
C VAL A 214 -16.24 2.39 23.97
N THR A 215 -15.26 1.56 24.36
CA THR A 215 -14.27 1.87 25.40
C THR A 215 -12.94 1.20 25.04
N ASN A 216 -11.89 1.45 25.84
CA ASN A 216 -10.60 0.80 25.62
C ASN A 216 -10.75 -0.74 25.64
N GLY A 217 -10.39 -1.36 24.52
CA GLY A 217 -10.52 -2.79 24.31
C GLY A 217 -11.92 -3.30 23.99
N TRP A 218 -13.02 -2.54 24.07
CA TRP A 218 -14.36 -3.03 23.68
C TRP A 218 -14.81 -2.44 22.34
N SER A 219 -15.23 -3.31 21.43
CA SER A 219 -15.85 -2.94 20.16
C SER A 219 -17.19 -3.66 20.00
N LEU A 220 -18.23 -2.92 19.67
CA LEU A 220 -19.52 -3.49 19.28
C LEU A 220 -19.67 -3.34 17.77
N TYR A 221 -20.09 -4.39 17.09
CA TYR A 221 -20.35 -4.35 15.66
C TYR A 221 -21.63 -5.09 15.32
N GLY A 222 -22.21 -4.74 14.19
CA GLY A 222 -23.40 -5.38 13.69
C GLY A 222 -23.81 -4.81 12.35
N GLY A 223 -24.73 -5.51 11.72
CA GLY A 223 -25.26 -5.09 10.44
C GLY A 223 -26.54 -5.80 10.08
N ALA A 224 -27.15 -5.32 9.02
CA ALA A 224 -28.29 -5.95 8.39
C ALA A 224 -28.12 -5.89 6.87
N ILE A 225 -28.58 -6.94 6.20
CA ILE A 225 -28.69 -7.01 4.75
C ILE A 225 -30.06 -7.55 4.40
N GLY A 226 -30.69 -6.98 3.37
CA GLY A 226 -32.02 -7.41 2.96
C GLY A 226 -32.31 -7.14 1.49
N GLU A 227 -33.09 -8.04 0.92
CA GLU A 227 -33.77 -7.99 -0.37
C GLU A 227 -35.23 -8.43 -0.13
N SER A 228 -36.10 -8.35 -1.14
CA SER A 228 -37.52 -8.74 -1.04
C SER A 228 -37.74 -10.12 -0.39
N ASN A 229 -36.90 -11.11 -0.72
CA ASN A 229 -37.08 -12.50 -0.28
C ASN A 229 -35.95 -13.02 0.63
N TYR A 230 -34.97 -12.19 0.98
CA TYR A 230 -33.85 -12.58 1.84
C TYR A 230 -33.56 -11.49 2.87
N GLN A 231 -33.36 -11.87 4.13
CA GLN A 231 -33.01 -10.94 5.21
C GLN A 231 -32.00 -11.61 6.14
N ALA A 232 -30.95 -10.87 6.52
CA ALA A 232 -30.04 -11.30 7.56
C ALA A 232 -29.65 -10.15 8.48
N VAL A 233 -29.49 -10.47 9.77
CA VAL A 233 -29.09 -9.54 10.82
C VAL A 233 -27.96 -10.18 11.61
N ALA A 234 -26.92 -9.40 11.85
CA ALA A 234 -25.75 -9.85 12.59
C ALA A 234 -25.40 -8.90 13.72
N LEU A 235 -25.01 -9.46 14.86
CA LEU A 235 -24.61 -8.73 16.05
C LEU A 235 -23.38 -9.39 16.66
N GLY A 236 -22.39 -8.57 17.02
CA GLY A 236 -21.13 -9.05 17.56
C GLY A 236 -20.47 -8.09 18.53
N SER A 237 -19.58 -8.64 19.33
CA SER A 237 -18.73 -7.90 20.26
C SER A 237 -17.32 -8.43 20.21
N GLY A 238 -16.36 -7.51 20.11
CA GLY A 238 -14.94 -7.75 20.26
C GLY A 238 -14.44 -7.20 21.59
N LYS A 239 -13.54 -7.94 22.24
CA LYS A 239 -12.83 -7.49 23.42
C LYS A 239 -11.33 -7.81 23.33
N ASP A 240 -10.50 -6.79 23.50
CA ASP A 240 -9.09 -6.93 23.83
C ASP A 240 -8.95 -7.26 25.33
N LEU A 241 -8.47 -8.47 25.63
CA LEU A 241 -8.24 -8.96 26.99
C LEU A 241 -6.78 -8.73 27.43
N GLY A 242 -5.99 -7.97 26.67
CA GLY A 242 -4.60 -7.67 26.98
C GLY A 242 -3.72 -8.93 26.91
N VAL A 243 -3.15 -9.37 28.04
CA VAL A 243 -2.23 -10.51 28.11
C VAL A 243 -2.84 -11.79 27.56
N VAL A 244 -4.16 -11.95 27.69
CA VAL A 244 -4.88 -13.14 27.21
C VAL A 244 -5.08 -13.11 25.69
N GLY A 245 -4.86 -11.98 25.02
CA GLY A 245 -5.15 -11.76 23.60
C GLY A 245 -6.47 -11.03 23.39
N ALA A 246 -6.96 -11.00 22.16
CA ALA A 246 -8.24 -10.40 21.80
C ALA A 246 -9.21 -11.49 21.31
N VAL A 247 -10.49 -11.33 21.65
CA VAL A 247 -11.57 -12.26 21.30
C VAL A 247 -12.73 -11.49 20.67
N ALA A 248 -13.33 -12.03 19.63
CA ALA A 248 -14.56 -11.50 19.04
C ALA A 248 -15.57 -12.63 18.84
N VAL A 249 -16.83 -12.34 19.14
CA VAL A 249 -17.94 -13.28 18.96
C VAL A 249 -19.07 -12.57 18.26
N ASP A 250 -19.65 -13.20 17.25
CA ASP A 250 -20.86 -12.73 16.59
C ASP A 250 -21.84 -13.87 16.27
N ILE A 251 -23.10 -13.47 16.13
CA ILE A 251 -24.20 -14.29 15.67
C ILE A 251 -24.85 -13.60 14.47
N THR A 252 -25.09 -14.36 13.42
CA THR A 252 -25.86 -13.94 12.24
C THR A 252 -27.11 -14.79 12.12
N HIS A 253 -28.27 -14.15 12.09
CA HIS A 253 -29.55 -14.81 11.83
C HIS A 253 -29.99 -14.50 10.39
N SER A 254 -30.42 -15.52 9.64
CA SER A 254 -30.87 -15.39 8.26
C SER A 254 -32.27 -15.98 8.05
N ILE A 255 -33.04 -15.36 7.18
CA ILE A 255 -34.36 -15.80 6.71
C ILE A 255 -34.37 -15.67 5.19
N ALA A 256 -34.43 -16.79 4.48
CA ALA A 256 -34.48 -16.87 3.03
C ALA A 256 -35.80 -17.53 2.58
N HIS A 257 -36.60 -16.81 1.79
CA HIS A 257 -37.77 -17.37 1.12
C HIS A 257 -37.36 -17.81 -0.28
N MET A 258 -37.34 -19.12 -0.51
CA MET A 258 -36.95 -19.70 -1.79
C MET A 258 -38.17 -19.78 -2.72
N PRO A 259 -38.09 -19.28 -3.95
CA PRO A 259 -39.05 -19.56 -5.01
C PRO A 259 -39.18 -21.05 -5.33
N GLN A 260 -40.32 -21.42 -5.91
CA GLN A 260 -40.66 -22.82 -6.23
C GLN A 260 -39.76 -23.41 -7.34
N ASP A 261 -39.20 -22.56 -8.21
CA ASP A 261 -38.36 -22.96 -9.34
C ASP A 261 -36.86 -23.06 -8.99
N ASP A 262 -36.47 -22.74 -7.75
CA ASP A 262 -35.05 -22.62 -7.35
C ASP A 262 -34.44 -23.93 -6.79
N GLY A 263 -35.17 -25.06 -6.88
CA GLY A 263 -34.72 -26.36 -6.37
C GLY A 263 -35.00 -26.60 -4.87
N PHE A 264 -35.68 -25.66 -4.20
CA PHE A 264 -36.02 -25.72 -2.76
C PHE A 264 -37.53 -25.69 -2.50
N ASP A 265 -38.36 -26.06 -3.49
CA ASP A 265 -39.80 -26.31 -3.36
C ASP A 265 -40.64 -25.20 -2.68
N GLY A 266 -40.21 -23.94 -2.74
CA GLY A 266 -40.94 -22.85 -2.08
C GLY A 266 -40.66 -22.70 -0.58
N GLU A 267 -39.65 -23.40 -0.04
CA GLU A 267 -39.37 -23.44 1.39
C GLU A 267 -38.81 -22.10 1.92
N THR A 268 -39.17 -21.80 3.18
CA THR A 268 -38.55 -20.70 3.93
C THR A 268 -37.48 -21.27 4.84
N LEU A 269 -36.23 -20.97 4.54
CA LEU A 269 -35.07 -21.42 5.30
C LEU A 269 -34.68 -20.36 6.33
N GLN A 270 -34.57 -20.78 7.59
CA GLN A 270 -34.19 -19.92 8.71
C GLN A 270 -33.15 -20.61 9.57
N GLY A 271 -32.07 -19.90 9.87
CA GLY A 271 -31.01 -20.46 10.70
C GLY A 271 -30.01 -19.41 11.18
N ASN A 272 -29.19 -19.84 12.12
CA ASN A 272 -28.14 -19.03 12.74
C ASN A 272 -26.74 -19.49 12.34
N SER A 273 -25.81 -18.55 12.26
CA SER A 273 -24.37 -18.79 12.17
C SER A 273 -23.67 -18.08 13.32
N TYR A 274 -22.76 -18.78 13.99
CA TYR A 274 -22.01 -18.31 15.14
C TYR A 274 -20.53 -18.28 14.79
N ARG A 275 -19.86 -17.16 15.03
CA ARG A 275 -18.43 -16.99 14.75
C ARG A 275 -17.68 -16.60 16.01
N ILE A 276 -16.55 -17.26 16.27
CA ILE A 276 -15.62 -16.94 17.35
C ILE A 276 -14.23 -16.76 16.78
N SER A 277 -13.66 -15.56 16.91
CA SER A 277 -12.30 -15.25 16.50
C SER A 277 -11.44 -14.90 17.70
N TYR A 278 -10.20 -15.36 17.72
CA TYR A 278 -9.24 -15.10 18.79
C TYR A 278 -7.84 -14.86 18.22
N SER A 279 -7.11 -13.91 18.77
CA SER A 279 -5.74 -13.59 18.33
C SER A 279 -4.89 -13.21 19.53
N ARG A 280 -3.67 -13.72 19.59
CA ARG A 280 -2.70 -13.39 20.63
C ARG A 280 -1.28 -13.34 20.08
N ASP A 281 -0.61 -12.26 20.44
CA ASP A 281 0.84 -12.11 20.32
C ASP A 281 1.49 -12.46 21.66
N PHE A 282 2.52 -13.29 21.62
CA PHE A 282 3.36 -13.66 22.77
C PHE A 282 4.76 -13.08 22.56
N ASP A 283 5.01 -11.89 23.11
CA ASP A 283 6.30 -11.22 22.94
C ASP A 283 7.46 -11.97 23.61
N GLU A 284 7.23 -12.60 24.76
CA GLU A 284 8.27 -13.30 25.53
C GLU A 284 8.90 -14.48 24.77
N ILE A 285 8.13 -15.11 23.90
CA ILE A 285 8.56 -16.24 23.08
C ILE A 285 8.55 -15.89 21.59
N ASP A 286 8.42 -14.62 21.21
CA ASP A 286 8.35 -14.17 19.80
C ASP A 286 7.39 -15.00 18.94
N SER A 287 6.16 -15.21 19.44
CA SER A 287 5.17 -16.03 18.77
C SER A 287 3.83 -15.32 18.58
N ARG A 288 3.08 -15.76 17.56
CA ARG A 288 1.73 -15.27 17.28
C ARG A 288 0.82 -16.47 17.05
N LEU A 289 -0.24 -16.56 17.85
CA LEU A 289 -1.33 -17.50 17.65
C LEU A 289 -2.53 -16.72 17.11
N THR A 290 -2.94 -17.01 15.88
CA THR A 290 -4.19 -16.49 15.33
C THR A 290 -5.16 -17.64 15.16
N PHE A 291 -6.24 -17.60 15.91
CA PHE A 291 -7.39 -18.46 15.73
C PHE A 291 -8.47 -17.66 15.00
N ALA A 292 -8.36 -17.60 13.67
CA ALA A 292 -9.15 -16.67 12.85
C ALA A 292 -10.66 -16.94 12.87
N GLY A 293 -11.09 -18.14 13.27
CA GLY A 293 -12.52 -18.42 13.37
C GLY A 293 -12.83 -19.89 13.66
N TYR A 294 -13.67 -20.14 14.65
CA TYR A 294 -14.66 -21.22 14.59
C TYR A 294 -15.96 -20.61 14.09
N ARG A 295 -16.41 -20.95 12.88
CA ARG A 295 -17.76 -20.63 12.38
C ARG A 295 -18.58 -21.91 12.44
N PHE A 296 -19.74 -21.87 13.08
CA PHE A 296 -20.74 -22.93 13.03
C PHE A 296 -22.03 -22.37 12.43
N SER A 297 -22.52 -22.99 11.37
CA SER A 297 -23.76 -22.60 10.69
C SER A 297 -24.77 -23.73 10.79
N GLU A 298 -25.99 -23.40 11.24
CA GLU A 298 -27.10 -24.34 11.26
C GLU A 298 -27.49 -24.79 9.83
N LYS A 299 -28.08 -25.97 9.69
CA LYS A 299 -28.45 -26.56 8.38
C LYS A 299 -29.41 -25.68 7.55
N ASN A 300 -30.15 -24.76 8.16
CA ASN A 300 -31.06 -23.87 7.43
C ASN A 300 -30.55 -22.42 7.37
N PHE A 301 -29.33 -22.16 7.86
CA PHE A 301 -28.70 -20.85 7.71
C PHE A 301 -28.27 -20.64 6.26
N MET A 302 -28.55 -19.47 5.70
CA MET A 302 -28.04 -19.09 4.37
C MET A 302 -27.38 -17.73 4.43
N SER A 303 -26.16 -17.63 3.89
CA SER A 303 -25.60 -16.33 3.54
C SER A 303 -26.31 -15.75 2.31
N MET A 304 -26.14 -14.45 2.07
CA MET A 304 -26.67 -13.83 0.85
C MET A 304 -26.01 -14.43 -0.39
N SER A 305 -24.73 -14.81 -0.31
CA SER A 305 -24.03 -15.49 -1.40
C SER A 305 -24.65 -16.86 -1.69
N ASP A 306 -24.94 -17.66 -0.66
CA ASP A 306 -25.65 -18.95 -0.82
C ASP A 306 -27.03 -18.76 -1.46
N TYR A 307 -27.74 -17.70 -1.06
CA TYR A 307 -29.04 -17.35 -1.63
C TYR A 307 -28.98 -16.99 -3.11
N LEU A 308 -27.95 -16.23 -3.51
CA LEU A 308 -27.76 -15.85 -4.89
C LEU A 308 -27.29 -17.03 -5.75
N ASP A 309 -26.43 -17.90 -5.21
CA ASP A 309 -25.99 -19.12 -5.89
C ASP A 309 -27.16 -20.07 -6.12
N ALA A 310 -27.99 -20.31 -5.09
CA ALA A 310 -29.20 -21.11 -5.20
C ALA A 310 -30.15 -20.59 -6.28
N LYS A 311 -30.31 -19.26 -6.40
CA LYS A 311 -31.14 -18.63 -7.45
C LYS A 311 -30.54 -18.72 -8.85
N THR A 312 -29.23 -18.65 -8.97
CA THR A 312 -28.54 -18.58 -10.26
C THR A 312 -28.33 -19.97 -10.85
N TYR A 313 -27.97 -20.93 -10.00
CA TYR A 313 -27.53 -22.26 -10.42
C TYR A 313 -28.48 -23.38 -9.99
N HIS A 314 -29.53 -23.09 -9.21
CA HIS A 314 -30.43 -24.10 -8.62
C HIS A 314 -29.74 -25.10 -7.69
N HIS A 315 -28.51 -24.78 -7.24
CA HIS A 315 -27.75 -25.54 -6.24
C HIS A 315 -26.69 -24.64 -5.59
N LEU A 316 -26.09 -25.12 -4.49
CA LEU A 316 -24.99 -24.44 -3.81
C LEU A 316 -23.65 -24.95 -4.34
N ASN A 317 -22.97 -24.15 -5.16
CA ASN A 317 -21.69 -24.54 -5.80
C ASN A 317 -20.61 -24.90 -4.78
N ALA A 318 -20.54 -24.17 -3.66
CA ALA A 318 -19.53 -24.37 -2.61
C ALA A 318 -19.93 -25.42 -1.56
N GLY A 319 -21.12 -26.01 -1.68
CA GLY A 319 -21.72 -26.84 -0.63
C GLY A 319 -22.23 -26.03 0.56
N HIS A 320 -23.12 -26.62 1.35
CA HIS A 320 -23.72 -25.96 2.51
C HIS A 320 -22.81 -26.06 3.74
N GLU A 321 -22.04 -25.00 4.00
CA GLU A 321 -21.03 -24.99 5.05
C GLU A 321 -21.63 -25.19 6.45
N LYS A 322 -21.07 -26.16 7.18
CA LYS A 322 -21.44 -26.50 8.55
C LYS A 322 -20.48 -25.90 9.57
N GLU A 323 -19.20 -26.25 9.48
CA GLU A 323 -18.16 -25.77 10.40
C GLU A 323 -16.92 -25.34 9.63
N ARG A 324 -16.36 -24.18 9.98
CA ARG A 324 -15.05 -23.72 9.52
C ARG A 324 -14.13 -23.50 10.71
N TYR A 325 -12.97 -24.15 10.66
CA TYR A 325 -11.88 -24.00 11.61
C TYR A 325 -10.68 -23.39 10.89
N THR A 326 -10.07 -22.35 11.46
CA THR A 326 -8.81 -21.81 10.94
C THR A 326 -7.88 -21.42 12.08
N VAL A 327 -6.72 -22.07 12.12
CA VAL A 327 -5.68 -21.89 13.14
C VAL A 327 -4.37 -21.61 12.44
N THR A 328 -3.69 -20.53 12.82
CA THR A 328 -2.31 -20.27 12.42
C THR A 328 -1.46 -19.98 13.64
N TYR A 329 -0.24 -20.51 13.64
CA TYR A 329 0.73 -20.33 14.70
C TYR A 329 2.10 -20.06 14.11
N ASN A 330 2.69 -18.94 14.50
CA ASN A 330 3.99 -18.50 14.03
C ASN A 330 4.89 -18.38 15.25
N GLN A 331 6.09 -18.93 15.18
CA GLN A 331 7.06 -18.93 16.28
C GLN A 331 8.43 -18.61 15.73
N ASN A 332 9.07 -17.56 16.26
CA ASN A 332 10.44 -17.22 15.91
C ASN A 332 11.37 -17.53 17.09
N PHE A 333 12.41 -18.30 16.84
CA PHE A 333 13.48 -18.63 17.78
C PHE A 333 14.72 -17.81 17.40
N ARG A 334 14.75 -16.53 17.82
CA ARG A 334 15.76 -15.55 17.37
C ARG A 334 17.20 -15.99 17.66
N GLU A 335 17.45 -16.57 18.83
CA GLU A 335 18.80 -17.01 19.24
C GLU A 335 19.33 -18.15 18.38
N GLN A 336 18.45 -19.03 17.90
CA GLN A 336 18.79 -20.19 17.09
C GLN A 336 18.70 -19.90 15.57
N GLY A 337 18.26 -18.70 15.17
CA GLY A 337 18.03 -18.36 13.76
C GLY A 337 16.91 -19.17 13.11
N MET A 338 15.96 -19.68 13.89
CA MET A 338 14.93 -20.62 13.43
C MET A 338 13.53 -19.98 13.47
N SER A 339 12.67 -20.32 12.53
CA SER A 339 11.25 -19.97 12.55
C SER A 339 10.39 -21.20 12.23
N ALA A 340 9.23 -21.26 12.87
CA ALA A 340 8.23 -22.29 12.67
C ALA A 340 6.89 -21.65 12.36
N TYR A 341 6.21 -22.17 11.35
CA TYR A 341 4.90 -21.75 10.89
C TYR A 341 4.00 -22.96 10.79
N PHE A 342 2.82 -22.88 11.39
CA PHE A 342 1.79 -23.89 11.29
C PHE A 342 0.48 -23.22 10.88
N SER A 343 -0.20 -23.81 9.91
CA SER A 343 -1.52 -23.40 9.45
C SER A 343 -2.39 -24.63 9.29
N TYR A 344 -3.60 -24.57 9.84
CA TYR A 344 -4.60 -25.62 9.71
C TYR A 344 -5.95 -25.00 9.42
N SER A 345 -6.59 -25.46 8.36
CA SER A 345 -7.96 -25.10 8.03
C SER A 345 -8.78 -26.36 7.77
N ARG A 346 -9.98 -26.43 8.35
CA ARG A 346 -10.94 -27.49 8.06
C ARG A 346 -12.31 -26.89 7.85
N SER A 347 -12.93 -27.23 6.72
CA SER A 347 -14.31 -26.89 6.40
C SER A 347 -15.10 -28.18 6.30
N THR A 348 -16.22 -28.24 7.00
CA THR A 348 -17.18 -29.36 6.91
C THR A 348 -18.48 -28.83 6.33
N PHE A 349 -19.19 -29.69 5.61
CA PHE A 349 -20.42 -29.31 4.92
C PHE A 349 -21.56 -30.26 5.29
N TRP A 350 -22.80 -29.81 5.14
CA TRP A 350 -23.98 -30.63 5.40
C TRP A 350 -24.31 -31.60 4.26
N ASP A 351 -23.87 -31.27 3.05
CA ASP A 351 -24.25 -31.94 1.79
C ASP A 351 -23.06 -32.32 0.91
N SER A 352 -21.85 -31.91 1.28
CA SER A 352 -20.62 -32.08 0.50
C SER A 352 -19.49 -32.70 1.34
N PRO A 353 -18.47 -33.31 0.72
CA PRO A 353 -17.32 -33.84 1.46
C PRO A 353 -16.57 -32.76 2.23
N ASP A 354 -16.02 -33.14 3.39
CA ASP A 354 -15.13 -32.29 4.18
C ASP A 354 -13.89 -31.90 3.37
N GLN A 355 -13.39 -30.69 3.64
CA GLN A 355 -12.14 -30.18 3.09
C GLN A 355 -11.18 -29.86 4.24
N SER A 356 -9.92 -30.28 4.11
CA SER A 356 -8.93 -30.07 5.15
C SER A 356 -7.55 -29.76 4.57
N ASN A 357 -6.96 -28.66 5.03
CA ASN A 357 -5.63 -28.25 4.60
C ASN A 357 -4.77 -28.02 5.84
N TYR A 358 -3.54 -28.52 5.81
CA TYR A 358 -2.52 -28.12 6.77
C TYR A 358 -1.21 -27.80 6.08
N ASN A 359 -0.44 -26.91 6.69
CA ASN A 359 0.92 -26.58 6.29
C ASN A 359 1.74 -26.40 7.56
N LEU A 360 2.87 -27.09 7.63
CA LEU A 360 3.87 -26.96 8.68
C LEU A 360 5.20 -26.63 8.02
N SER A 361 5.69 -25.41 8.20
CA SER A 361 6.97 -24.96 7.69
C SER A 361 7.93 -24.66 8.83
N LEU A 362 9.14 -25.22 8.73
CA LEU A 362 10.27 -24.95 9.63
C LEU A 362 11.40 -24.38 8.79
N SER A 363 11.91 -23.21 9.15
CA SER A 363 13.05 -22.58 8.48
C SER A 363 14.15 -22.32 9.48
N TRP A 364 15.40 -22.57 9.11
CA TRP A 364 16.55 -22.44 9.98
C TRP A 364 17.73 -21.82 9.25
N TYR A 365 18.18 -20.68 9.77
CA TYR A 365 19.39 -20.01 9.34
C TYR A 365 20.52 -20.32 10.33
N PHE A 366 21.64 -20.82 9.81
CA PHE A 366 22.80 -21.16 10.63
C PHE A 366 24.11 -20.92 9.90
N ASP A 367 25.19 -20.81 10.67
CA ASP A 367 26.55 -20.68 10.16
C ASP A 367 27.27 -22.03 10.29
N LEU A 368 28.03 -22.42 9.25
CA LEU A 368 28.83 -23.63 9.25
C LEU A 368 30.28 -23.30 8.90
N GLY A 369 31.11 -23.14 9.93
CA GLY A 369 32.53 -22.79 9.78
C GLY A 369 32.72 -21.38 9.19
N SER A 370 33.34 -21.30 8.01
CA SER A 370 33.55 -20.04 7.29
C SER A 370 32.35 -19.62 6.42
N ILE A 371 31.41 -20.53 6.16
CA ILE A 371 30.21 -20.26 5.36
C ILE A 371 29.15 -19.75 6.32
N LYS A 372 28.68 -18.52 6.07
CA LYS A 372 27.66 -17.85 6.88
C LYS A 372 26.33 -17.79 6.16
N ASN A 373 25.25 -17.70 6.93
CA ASN A 373 23.88 -17.56 6.43
C ASN A 373 23.40 -18.74 5.56
N LEU A 374 23.75 -19.98 5.92
CA LEU A 374 23.10 -21.15 5.30
C LEU A 374 21.64 -21.16 5.72
N SER A 375 20.73 -21.54 4.83
CA SER A 375 19.31 -21.67 5.15
C SER A 375 18.81 -23.06 4.81
N ALA A 376 18.24 -23.75 5.79
CA ALA A 376 17.48 -24.98 5.59
C ALA A 376 15.99 -24.70 5.82
N SER A 377 15.12 -25.29 5.02
CA SER A 377 13.69 -25.28 5.25
C SER A 377 13.07 -26.65 5.02
N LEU A 378 12.04 -26.95 5.81
CA LEU A 378 11.24 -28.16 5.76
C LEU A 378 9.78 -27.74 5.78
N ASN A 379 9.02 -28.08 4.76
CA ASN A 379 7.60 -27.80 4.68
C ASN A 379 6.82 -29.10 4.46
N GLY A 380 5.96 -29.46 5.41
CA GLY A 380 5.00 -30.55 5.27
C GLY A 380 3.61 -29.99 5.03
N TYR A 381 2.94 -30.43 3.97
CA TYR A 381 1.61 -29.97 3.63
C TYR A 381 0.65 -31.13 3.39
N ARG A 382 -0.63 -30.85 3.57
CA ARG A 382 -1.73 -31.63 3.00
C ARG A 382 -2.79 -30.67 2.47
N SER A 383 -3.33 -31.00 1.32
CA SER A 383 -4.53 -30.41 0.74
C SER A 383 -5.56 -31.51 0.50
N GLU A 384 -6.77 -31.33 1.01
CA GLU A 384 -7.90 -32.24 0.77
C GLU A 384 -9.06 -31.43 0.18
N TYR A 385 -9.37 -31.72 -1.08
CA TYR A 385 -10.40 -31.03 -1.84
C TYR A 385 -11.18 -32.03 -2.68
N ASN A 386 -12.52 -31.99 -2.63
CA ASN A 386 -13.41 -32.92 -3.35
C ASN A 386 -13.08 -34.42 -3.14
N GLY A 387 -12.53 -34.77 -1.98
CA GLY A 387 -12.16 -36.16 -1.64
C GLY A 387 -10.77 -36.59 -2.14
N ASP A 388 -10.10 -35.78 -2.97
CA ASP A 388 -8.71 -35.99 -3.36
C ASP A 388 -7.79 -35.49 -2.26
N LYS A 389 -6.78 -36.29 -1.94
CA LYS A 389 -5.79 -36.01 -0.90
C LYS A 389 -4.43 -35.87 -1.54
N ASP A 390 -3.85 -34.71 -1.35
CA ASP A 390 -2.50 -34.40 -1.77
C ASP A 390 -1.67 -34.10 -0.51
N ASP A 391 -0.66 -34.91 -0.21
CA ASP A 391 0.22 -34.68 0.93
C ASP A 391 1.68 -34.90 0.58
N GLY A 392 2.51 -33.97 1.04
CA GLY A 392 3.91 -33.98 0.66
C GLY A 392 4.81 -33.25 1.63
N VAL A 393 6.09 -33.50 1.43
CA VAL A 393 7.19 -32.88 2.17
C VAL A 393 8.12 -32.22 1.17
N TYR A 394 8.41 -30.95 1.40
CA TYR A 394 9.39 -30.17 0.68
C TYR A 394 10.57 -29.85 1.60
N ILE A 395 11.77 -30.11 1.12
CA ILE A 395 13.03 -29.83 1.80
C ILE A 395 13.82 -28.88 0.91
N SER A 396 14.33 -27.79 1.46
CA SER A 396 15.25 -26.91 0.74
C SER A 396 16.47 -26.60 1.60
N LEU A 397 17.66 -26.69 1.02
CA LEU A 397 18.92 -26.28 1.62
C LEU A 397 19.59 -25.30 0.68
N SER A 398 19.80 -24.07 1.10
CA SER A 398 20.47 -23.03 0.32
C SER A 398 21.77 -22.58 0.98
N VAL A 399 22.79 -22.41 0.15
CA VAL A 399 24.15 -22.01 0.50
C VAL A 399 24.49 -20.74 -0.30
N PRO A 400 24.75 -19.61 0.37
CA PRO A 400 25.18 -18.40 -0.31
C PRO A 400 26.53 -18.59 -1.03
N TRP A 401 26.62 -18.12 -2.27
CA TRP A 401 27.83 -18.09 -3.08
C TRP A 401 28.04 -16.70 -3.68
N GLY A 402 28.74 -15.82 -2.93
CA GLY A 402 28.92 -14.43 -3.34
C GLY A 402 27.62 -13.64 -3.24
N ASN A 403 27.16 -13.08 -4.36
CA ASN A 403 25.84 -12.43 -4.47
C ASN A 403 24.72 -13.41 -4.87
N ASP A 404 25.09 -14.66 -5.16
CA ASP A 404 24.18 -15.71 -5.63
C ASP A 404 24.00 -16.77 -4.53
N SER A 405 23.21 -17.79 -4.81
CA SER A 405 23.03 -18.95 -3.93
C SER A 405 22.90 -20.24 -4.73
N ILE A 406 23.47 -21.32 -4.18
CA ILE A 406 23.22 -22.68 -4.64
C ILE A 406 22.23 -23.31 -3.67
N SER A 407 21.18 -23.93 -4.18
CA SER A 407 20.21 -24.67 -3.37
C SER A 407 20.08 -26.12 -3.80
N TYR A 408 19.65 -26.97 -2.88
CA TYR A 408 19.09 -28.28 -3.15
C TYR A 408 17.64 -28.25 -2.69
N ASN A 409 16.71 -28.64 -3.57
CA ASN A 409 15.29 -28.74 -3.24
C ASN A 409 14.80 -30.18 -3.51
N GLY A 410 14.20 -30.80 -2.50
CA GLY A 410 13.59 -32.13 -2.58
C GLY A 410 12.09 -32.02 -2.34
N THR A 411 11.27 -32.58 -3.21
CA THR A 411 9.81 -32.70 -3.02
C THR A 411 9.43 -34.17 -3.00
N PHE A 412 8.69 -34.60 -1.99
CA PHE A 412 8.23 -35.98 -1.82
C PHE A 412 6.73 -35.95 -1.60
N ASN A 413 5.96 -36.54 -2.52
CA ASN A 413 4.50 -36.55 -2.50
C ASN A 413 4.01 -37.93 -2.91
N GLY A 414 3.46 -38.70 -1.97
CA GLY A 414 3.09 -40.09 -2.22
C GLY A 414 4.27 -40.92 -2.77
N SER A 415 4.13 -41.48 -3.97
CA SER A 415 5.23 -42.15 -4.69
C SER A 415 6.14 -41.16 -5.42
N GLN A 416 5.67 -39.98 -5.78
CA GLN A 416 6.43 -39.02 -6.57
C GLN A 416 7.55 -38.38 -5.75
N HIS A 417 8.76 -38.45 -6.27
CA HIS A 417 9.96 -37.90 -5.62
C HIS A 417 10.73 -37.07 -6.63
N ARG A 418 10.99 -35.81 -6.30
CA ARG A 418 11.68 -34.86 -7.16
C ARG A 418 12.85 -34.26 -6.42
N ASN A 419 14.05 -34.36 -6.99
CA ASN A 419 15.28 -33.84 -6.43
C ASN A 419 15.93 -32.88 -7.42
N GLN A 420 16.21 -31.65 -7.01
CA GLN A 420 16.75 -30.61 -7.88
C GLN A 420 17.86 -29.83 -7.19
N LEU A 421 18.84 -29.41 -7.97
CA LEU A 421 19.87 -28.46 -7.59
C LEU A 421 19.57 -27.13 -8.28
N GLY A 422 19.45 -26.07 -7.50
CA GLY A 422 19.19 -24.71 -7.95
C GLY A 422 20.42 -23.83 -7.89
N TYR A 423 20.51 -22.91 -8.84
CA TYR A 423 21.39 -21.74 -8.78
C TYR A 423 20.54 -20.50 -9.00
N SER A 424 20.57 -19.57 -8.05
CA SER A 424 19.80 -18.33 -8.13
C SER A 424 20.65 -17.13 -7.75
N GLY A 425 20.38 -15.99 -8.37
CA GLY A 425 21.13 -14.77 -8.16
C GLY A 425 20.32 -13.53 -8.50
N HIS A 426 20.85 -12.39 -8.09
CA HIS A 426 20.25 -11.09 -8.41
C HIS A 426 21.33 -10.05 -8.72
N SER A 427 20.96 -9.06 -9.54
CA SER A 427 21.78 -7.92 -9.91
C SER A 427 21.27 -6.64 -9.25
N GLN A 428 22.14 -5.64 -9.10
CA GLN A 428 21.73 -4.31 -8.63
C GLN A 428 20.81 -3.57 -9.62
N ASN A 429 20.77 -4.01 -10.88
CA ASN A 429 19.94 -3.43 -11.93
C ASN A 429 18.50 -3.97 -11.96
N GLY A 430 18.11 -4.81 -10.99
CA GLY A 430 16.76 -5.37 -10.91
C GLY A 430 16.56 -6.67 -11.72
N ASP A 431 17.65 -7.30 -12.16
CA ASP A 431 17.63 -8.64 -12.76
C ASP A 431 17.66 -9.70 -11.66
N ASN A 432 16.79 -10.71 -11.75
CA ASN A 432 16.86 -11.93 -10.93
C ASN A 432 16.80 -13.14 -11.84
N TRP A 433 17.59 -14.16 -11.55
CA TRP A 433 17.59 -15.41 -12.30
C TRP A 433 17.60 -16.61 -11.35
N GLN A 434 16.97 -17.69 -11.80
CA GLN A 434 16.96 -18.97 -11.12
C GLN A 434 17.07 -20.06 -12.18
N LEU A 435 17.88 -21.06 -11.91
CA LEU A 435 18.04 -22.23 -12.76
C LEU A 435 18.04 -23.45 -11.85
N HIS A 436 17.14 -24.39 -12.08
CA HIS A 436 17.13 -25.66 -11.38
C HIS A 436 17.32 -26.79 -12.38
N VAL A 437 18.09 -27.79 -11.97
CA VAL A 437 18.29 -29.03 -12.72
C VAL A 437 18.13 -30.18 -11.75
N GLY A 438 17.37 -31.19 -12.14
CA GLY A 438 17.06 -32.28 -11.26
C GLY A 438 16.58 -33.52 -11.99
N GLN A 439 16.02 -34.42 -11.20
CA GLN A 439 15.39 -35.63 -11.67
C GLN A 439 14.16 -35.92 -10.80
N ASP A 440 13.13 -36.43 -11.43
CA ASP A 440 11.96 -37.01 -10.79
C ASP A 440 11.84 -38.51 -11.16
N GLU A 441 10.66 -39.10 -10.93
CA GLU A 441 10.41 -40.50 -11.28
C GLU A 441 10.33 -40.75 -12.80
N GLN A 442 10.02 -39.73 -13.60
CA GLN A 442 9.78 -39.81 -15.04
C GLN A 442 11.08 -39.58 -15.82
N GLY A 443 11.97 -38.73 -15.32
CA GLY A 443 13.30 -38.54 -15.90
C GLY A 443 13.99 -37.26 -15.45
N ALA A 444 14.89 -36.76 -16.30
CA ALA A 444 15.57 -35.51 -16.07
C ALA A 444 14.61 -34.32 -16.21
N GLN A 445 14.78 -33.33 -15.33
CA GLN A 445 14.02 -32.08 -15.38
C GLN A 445 14.95 -30.87 -15.27
N ALA A 446 14.54 -29.78 -15.89
CA ALA A 446 15.23 -28.50 -15.81
C ALA A 446 14.21 -27.36 -15.90
N ASP A 447 14.33 -26.38 -15.02
CA ASP A 447 13.53 -25.16 -15.07
C ASP A 447 14.43 -23.93 -14.93
N GLY A 448 14.04 -22.86 -15.60
CA GLY A 448 14.75 -21.60 -15.63
C GLY A 448 13.76 -20.45 -15.53
N TYR A 449 14.06 -19.49 -14.65
CA TYR A 449 13.28 -18.29 -14.44
C TYR A 449 14.18 -17.07 -14.53
N TYR A 450 13.75 -16.05 -15.27
CA TYR A 450 14.40 -14.75 -15.34
C TYR A 450 13.36 -13.64 -15.17
N SER A 451 13.62 -12.71 -14.26
CA SER A 451 12.79 -11.53 -14.07
C SER A 451 13.64 -10.26 -14.17
N HIS A 452 13.11 -9.25 -14.83
CA HIS A 452 13.72 -7.93 -14.95
C HIS A 452 12.73 -6.86 -14.51
N GLN A 453 13.08 -6.12 -13.46
CA GLN A 453 12.29 -4.98 -12.99
C GLN A 453 12.74 -3.68 -13.69
N GLY A 454 12.12 -3.36 -14.82
CA GLY A 454 12.48 -2.21 -15.63
C GLY A 454 11.80 -0.90 -15.20
N ALA A 455 12.29 0.22 -15.74
CA ALA A 455 11.70 1.54 -15.51
C ALA A 455 10.32 1.73 -16.18
N LEU A 456 10.09 1.03 -17.30
CA LEU A 456 8.89 1.14 -18.14
C LEU A 456 7.99 -0.10 -18.09
N THR A 457 8.56 -1.27 -17.85
CA THR A 457 7.84 -2.55 -17.78
C THR A 457 8.64 -3.52 -16.94
N ASP A 458 7.94 -4.41 -16.25
CA ASP A 458 8.51 -5.61 -15.68
C ASP A 458 8.36 -6.75 -16.70
N ILE A 459 9.35 -7.63 -16.75
CA ILE A 459 9.42 -8.77 -17.67
C ILE A 459 9.73 -10.01 -16.85
N ASP A 460 8.92 -11.05 -16.99
CA ASP A 460 9.20 -12.39 -16.44
C ASP A 460 9.25 -13.40 -17.59
N LEU A 461 10.28 -14.24 -17.61
CA LEU A 461 10.50 -15.32 -18.56
C LEU A 461 10.68 -16.62 -17.79
N SER A 462 10.00 -17.68 -18.21
CA SER A 462 10.18 -19.03 -17.68
C SER A 462 10.41 -20.02 -18.81
N ALA A 463 11.21 -21.04 -18.54
CA ALA A 463 11.41 -22.17 -19.44
C ALA A 463 11.49 -23.45 -18.60
N ASP A 464 10.70 -24.45 -18.95
CA ASP A 464 10.56 -25.68 -18.18
C ASP A 464 10.73 -26.88 -19.13
N TYR A 465 11.39 -27.91 -18.66
CA TYR A 465 11.58 -29.17 -19.35
C TYR A 465 11.45 -30.31 -18.35
N GLU A 466 10.56 -31.25 -18.64
CA GLU A 466 10.29 -32.44 -17.85
C GLU A 466 10.29 -33.63 -18.82
N GLU A 467 11.31 -34.49 -18.70
CA GLU A 467 11.51 -35.62 -19.62
C GLU A 467 10.31 -36.57 -19.59
N GLY A 468 9.77 -36.86 -20.78
CA GLY A 468 8.59 -37.73 -20.90
C GLY A 468 7.29 -37.08 -20.45
N SER A 469 7.27 -35.78 -20.16
CA SER A 469 6.07 -35.05 -19.72
C SER A 469 5.81 -33.85 -20.62
N TYR A 470 6.55 -32.75 -20.47
CA TYR A 470 6.36 -31.57 -21.33
C TYR A 470 7.62 -30.69 -21.44
N ARG A 471 7.59 -29.78 -22.41
CA ARG A 471 8.47 -28.60 -22.47
C ARG A 471 7.61 -27.35 -22.53
N SER A 472 7.96 -26.32 -21.76
CA SER A 472 7.18 -25.08 -21.67
C SER A 472 8.06 -23.84 -21.78
N LEU A 473 7.53 -22.78 -22.38
CA LEU A 473 8.13 -21.46 -22.43
C LEU A 473 7.06 -20.42 -22.07
N GLY A 474 7.31 -19.66 -21.00
CA GLY A 474 6.44 -18.61 -20.50
C GLY A 474 7.05 -17.22 -20.65
N MET A 475 6.21 -16.23 -20.95
CA MET A 475 6.54 -14.81 -20.90
C MET A 475 5.38 -13.99 -20.32
N SER A 476 5.71 -13.12 -19.37
CA SER A 476 4.80 -12.15 -18.75
C SER A 476 5.38 -10.74 -18.88
N LEU A 477 4.51 -9.77 -19.20
CA LEU A 477 4.86 -8.36 -19.32
C LEU A 477 3.90 -7.55 -18.46
N ARG A 478 4.43 -6.64 -17.64
CA ARG A 478 3.64 -5.83 -16.72
C ARG A 478 4.04 -4.37 -16.79
N GLY A 479 3.13 -3.52 -17.25
CA GLY A 479 3.37 -2.10 -17.43
C GLY A 479 2.10 -1.29 -17.30
N GLY A 480 2.22 0.01 -17.47
CA GLY A 480 1.11 0.94 -17.52
C GLY A 480 1.42 2.16 -18.37
N MET A 481 0.36 2.85 -18.77
CA MET A 481 0.46 4.11 -19.48
C MET A 481 -0.42 5.14 -18.77
N THR A 482 0.10 6.35 -18.64
CA THR A 482 -0.67 7.47 -18.09
C THR A 482 -0.56 8.67 -19.02
N LEU A 483 -1.73 9.19 -19.39
CA LEU A 483 -1.88 10.38 -20.23
C LEU A 483 -2.67 11.44 -19.46
N THR A 484 -2.24 12.69 -19.56
CA THR A 484 -2.90 13.86 -18.99
C THR A 484 -2.88 15.01 -20.00
N THR A 485 -3.52 16.13 -19.67
CA THR A 485 -3.43 17.36 -20.47
C THR A 485 -2.01 17.94 -20.51
N GLN A 486 -1.12 17.53 -19.60
CA GLN A 486 0.28 17.95 -19.56
C GLN A 486 1.21 16.96 -20.30
N GLY A 487 0.65 15.98 -21.01
CA GLY A 487 1.39 14.91 -21.67
C GLY A 487 1.31 13.59 -20.90
N GLY A 488 2.18 12.65 -21.23
CA GLY A 488 2.15 11.33 -20.62
C GLY A 488 3.39 10.50 -20.89
N ALA A 489 3.45 9.37 -20.21
CA ALA A 489 4.56 8.42 -20.29
C ALA A 489 4.08 6.99 -19.99
N LEU A 490 4.84 6.04 -20.50
CA LEU A 490 4.81 4.66 -20.02
C LEU A 490 5.50 4.59 -18.66
N HIS A 491 5.10 3.62 -17.86
CA HIS A 491 5.69 3.35 -16.56
C HIS A 491 5.52 1.88 -16.22
N ARG A 492 6.38 1.38 -15.33
CA ARG A 492 6.23 0.02 -14.80
C ARG A 492 4.84 -0.23 -14.19
N GLY A 493 4.48 -1.51 -14.13
CA GLY A 493 3.26 -1.94 -13.45
C GLY A 493 3.33 -1.61 -11.95
N SER A 494 2.26 -1.01 -11.42
CA SER A 494 1.97 -1.05 -9.98
C SER A 494 0.58 -1.65 -9.82
N LEU A 495 -0.03 -1.53 -8.64
CA LEU A 495 -1.43 -1.88 -8.45
C LEU A 495 -2.29 -1.20 -9.52
N ALA A 496 -3.10 -1.96 -10.26
CA ALA A 496 -3.88 -1.42 -11.37
C ALA A 496 -4.82 -0.29 -10.89
N GLY A 497 -4.91 0.79 -11.68
CA GLY A 497 -5.76 1.94 -11.34
C GLY A 497 -5.30 2.80 -10.14
N SER A 498 -4.11 2.53 -9.58
CA SER A 498 -3.54 3.21 -8.40
C SER A 498 -3.24 4.70 -8.60
N THR A 499 -2.94 5.34 -7.47
CA THR A 499 -2.43 6.71 -7.35
C THR A 499 -1.04 6.82 -7.96
N ARG A 500 -0.80 7.87 -8.74
CA ARG A 500 0.45 8.05 -9.47
C ARG A 500 0.77 9.52 -9.69
N LEU A 501 2.01 9.83 -10.03
CA LEU A 501 2.49 11.19 -10.25
C LEU A 501 3.11 11.33 -11.63
N LEU A 502 2.52 12.18 -12.47
CA LEU A 502 3.17 12.67 -13.68
C LEU A 502 4.15 13.79 -13.31
N VAL A 503 5.38 13.64 -13.76
CA VAL A 503 6.47 14.57 -13.58
C VAL A 503 6.82 15.21 -14.92
N ASP A 504 7.08 16.51 -14.89
CA ASP A 504 7.53 17.31 -16.03
C ASP A 504 8.87 17.99 -15.73
N THR A 505 9.83 17.82 -16.63
CA THR A 505 11.18 18.41 -16.57
C THR A 505 11.44 19.39 -17.71
N ASP A 506 10.45 20.21 -18.07
CA ASP A 506 10.57 21.28 -19.08
C ASP A 506 10.98 20.77 -20.48
N GLY A 507 10.61 19.53 -20.80
CA GLY A 507 10.96 18.90 -22.07
C GLY A 507 12.35 18.27 -22.10
N ILE A 508 13.08 18.24 -20.98
CA ILE A 508 14.40 17.61 -20.89
C ILE A 508 14.26 16.10 -20.68
N ALA A 509 14.71 15.34 -21.67
CA ALA A 509 14.69 13.88 -21.65
C ALA A 509 15.77 13.28 -20.75
N ASP A 510 15.62 12.00 -20.42
CA ASP A 510 16.57 11.20 -19.64
C ASP A 510 16.93 11.77 -18.26
N VAL A 511 16.04 12.57 -17.68
CA VAL A 511 16.18 13.05 -16.30
C VAL A 511 15.74 11.93 -15.35
N PRO A 512 16.63 11.41 -14.50
CA PRO A 512 16.31 10.32 -13.58
C PRO A 512 15.47 10.87 -12.42
N VAL A 513 14.23 10.42 -12.33
CA VAL A 513 13.29 10.77 -11.27
C VAL A 513 12.95 9.54 -10.44
N SER A 514 12.90 9.71 -9.13
CA SER A 514 12.54 8.63 -8.21
C SER A 514 11.50 9.09 -7.21
N GLY A 515 10.65 8.15 -6.81
CA GLY A 515 9.78 8.29 -5.65
C GLY A 515 10.31 7.46 -4.49
N ASN A 516 9.45 6.65 -3.91
CA ASN A 516 9.81 5.67 -2.88
C ASN A 516 10.35 4.35 -3.46
N GLY A 517 10.12 4.07 -4.75
CA GLY A 517 10.59 2.87 -5.44
C GLY A 517 11.76 3.12 -6.39
N SER A 518 12.08 2.13 -7.22
CA SER A 518 13.14 2.23 -8.26
C SER A 518 12.99 3.49 -9.13
N PRO A 519 14.11 4.12 -9.52
CA PRO A 519 14.08 5.28 -10.40
C PRO A 519 13.48 4.97 -11.77
N THR A 520 12.89 5.98 -12.39
CA THR A 520 12.49 6.01 -13.79
C THR A 520 13.09 7.25 -14.46
N SER A 521 13.12 7.30 -15.78
CA SER A 521 13.67 8.45 -16.52
C SER A 521 12.59 9.14 -17.33
N THR A 522 12.73 10.44 -17.52
CA THR A 522 11.82 11.19 -18.40
C THR A 522 11.99 10.77 -19.85
N ASN A 523 10.86 10.63 -20.55
CA ASN A 523 10.84 10.33 -21.97
C ASN A 523 11.34 11.52 -22.80
N ILE A 524 11.33 11.36 -24.14
CA ILE A 524 11.74 12.38 -25.10
C ILE A 524 11.01 13.73 -24.99
N PHE A 525 9.87 13.78 -24.28
CA PHE A 525 9.09 15.00 -24.02
C PHE A 525 9.30 15.57 -22.62
N GLY A 526 10.31 15.08 -21.89
CA GLY A 526 10.57 15.45 -20.49
C GLY A 526 9.47 15.02 -19.54
N LYS A 527 8.78 13.90 -19.82
CA LYS A 527 7.69 13.38 -18.99
C LYS A 527 8.04 12.02 -18.41
N ALA A 528 7.77 11.83 -17.12
CA ALA A 528 7.90 10.55 -16.43
C ALA A 528 6.69 10.31 -15.54
N VAL A 529 6.31 9.05 -15.32
CA VAL A 529 5.24 8.70 -14.39
C VAL A 529 5.82 7.85 -13.27
N ILE A 530 5.71 8.35 -12.04
CA ILE A 530 6.05 7.61 -10.83
C ILE A 530 4.77 6.89 -10.38
N ALA A 531 4.77 5.57 -10.49
CA ALA A 531 3.61 4.73 -10.18
C ALA A 531 3.50 4.38 -8.68
N ASP A 532 4.61 4.40 -7.94
CA ASP A 532 4.66 3.95 -6.53
C ASP A 532 4.38 5.09 -5.56
N VAL A 533 3.20 5.69 -5.70
CA VAL A 533 2.76 6.84 -4.90
C VAL A 533 1.67 6.39 -3.93
N GLY A 534 1.91 6.59 -2.63
CA GLY A 534 0.93 6.23 -1.61
C GLY A 534 -0.28 7.17 -1.62
N SER A 535 -1.48 6.59 -1.46
CA SER A 535 -2.72 7.35 -1.25
C SER A 535 -2.78 7.92 0.17
N TYR A 536 -3.25 9.15 0.30
CA TYR A 536 -3.45 9.89 1.56
C TYR A 536 -2.17 10.05 2.41
N SER A 537 -1.01 9.73 1.86
CA SER A 537 0.29 9.90 2.49
C SER A 537 1.10 10.96 1.76
N ARG A 538 2.04 11.59 2.48
CA ARG A 538 3.02 12.48 1.87
C ARG A 538 4.02 11.63 1.08
N SER A 539 4.02 11.80 -0.23
CA SER A 539 4.97 11.19 -1.14
C SER A 539 5.97 12.25 -1.61
N LEU A 540 7.22 11.84 -1.76
CA LEU A 540 8.30 12.67 -2.28
C LEU A 540 8.65 12.19 -3.68
N ALA A 541 8.86 13.14 -4.59
CA ALA A 541 9.49 12.88 -5.87
C ALA A 541 10.78 13.68 -5.93
N ARG A 542 11.85 13.06 -6.41
CA ARG A 542 13.19 13.65 -6.47
C ARG A 542 13.91 13.34 -7.76
N ILE A 543 14.77 14.26 -8.20
CA ILE A 543 15.71 14.05 -9.28
C ILE A 543 17.02 13.51 -8.70
N ASP A 544 17.56 12.44 -9.28
CA ASP A 544 18.90 11.95 -8.92
C ASP A 544 19.97 12.81 -9.58
N LEU A 545 20.53 13.74 -8.80
CA LEU A 545 21.52 14.71 -9.29
C LEU A 545 22.82 14.05 -9.76
N ASN A 546 23.16 12.85 -9.28
CA ASN A 546 24.39 12.15 -9.66
C ASN A 546 24.30 11.49 -11.04
N LYS A 547 23.08 11.29 -11.54
CA LYS A 547 22.79 10.64 -12.81
C LYS A 547 22.13 11.59 -13.82
N LEU A 548 22.12 12.89 -13.52
CA LEU A 548 21.64 13.90 -14.46
C LEU A 548 22.48 13.90 -15.74
N PRO A 549 21.86 14.13 -16.91
CA PRO A 549 22.61 14.42 -18.13
C PRO A 549 23.60 15.57 -17.90
N GLU A 550 24.80 15.51 -18.48
CA GLU A 550 25.88 16.49 -18.22
C GLU A 550 25.44 17.95 -18.45
N LYS A 551 24.58 18.16 -19.45
CA LYS A 551 24.04 19.46 -19.85
C LYS A 551 22.72 19.82 -19.15
N ALA A 552 22.33 19.09 -18.11
CA ALA A 552 21.13 19.36 -17.34
C ALA A 552 21.48 19.85 -15.93
N GLU A 553 20.68 20.75 -15.41
CA GLU A 553 20.73 21.22 -14.03
C GLU A 553 19.31 21.34 -13.49
N ALA A 554 19.08 20.80 -12.29
CA ALA A 554 17.80 20.91 -11.61
C ALA A 554 17.88 21.98 -10.52
N THR A 555 17.20 23.12 -10.71
CA THR A 555 17.15 24.20 -9.69
C THR A 555 16.30 23.79 -8.49
N LYS A 556 15.30 22.93 -8.73
CA LYS A 556 14.50 22.26 -7.72
C LYS A 556 14.59 20.76 -7.94
N SER A 557 15.22 20.05 -7.01
CA SER A 557 15.45 18.60 -7.13
C SER A 557 14.45 17.76 -6.34
N VAL A 558 13.66 18.35 -5.44
CA VAL A 558 12.71 17.63 -4.58
C VAL A 558 11.36 18.35 -4.53
N VAL A 559 10.29 17.59 -4.69
CA VAL A 559 8.91 18.04 -4.52
C VAL A 559 8.14 17.06 -3.64
N GLN A 560 7.23 17.61 -2.83
CA GLN A 560 6.35 16.82 -1.98
C GLN A 560 4.89 16.95 -2.45
N ILE A 561 4.14 15.86 -2.33
CA ILE A 561 2.73 15.81 -2.70
C ILE A 561 1.94 14.84 -1.82
N THR A 562 0.67 15.15 -1.58
CA THR A 562 -0.31 14.22 -1.01
C THR A 562 -1.46 14.10 -1.98
N LEU A 563 -1.82 12.87 -2.31
CA LEU A 563 -2.82 12.55 -3.32
C LEU A 563 -3.94 11.70 -2.70
N THR A 564 -5.17 11.91 -3.14
CA THR A 564 -6.27 10.98 -2.81
C THR A 564 -6.10 9.66 -3.57
N GLU A 565 -6.83 8.63 -3.16
CA GLU A 565 -6.86 7.35 -3.87
C GLU A 565 -7.16 7.53 -5.37
N GLY A 566 -6.38 6.82 -6.20
CA GLY A 566 -6.49 6.79 -7.66
C GLY A 566 -6.16 8.12 -8.36
N ALA A 567 -5.69 9.14 -7.65
CA ALA A 567 -5.39 10.43 -8.24
C ALA A 567 -4.15 10.35 -9.15
N ILE A 568 -4.17 11.13 -10.22
CA ILE A 568 -3.01 11.36 -11.09
C ILE A 568 -2.53 12.77 -10.75
N GLY A 569 -1.49 12.87 -9.93
CA GLY A 569 -0.86 14.14 -9.59
C GLY A 569 -0.02 14.66 -10.75
N TYR A 570 0.19 15.97 -10.78
CA TYR A 570 1.14 16.62 -11.69
C TYR A 570 2.16 17.42 -10.87
N ARG A 571 3.44 17.24 -11.13
CA ARG A 571 4.51 18.07 -10.56
C ARG A 571 5.52 18.46 -11.63
N HIS A 572 5.86 19.72 -11.59
CA HIS A 572 6.86 20.32 -12.45
C HIS A 572 8.18 20.46 -11.68
N PHE A 573 9.28 20.06 -12.32
CA PHE A 573 10.63 20.37 -11.89
C PHE A 573 11.25 21.35 -12.87
N ASP A 574 11.75 22.46 -12.32
CA ASP A 574 12.49 23.47 -13.05
C ASP A 574 13.88 22.92 -13.42
N VAL A 575 13.96 22.27 -14.57
CA VAL A 575 15.18 21.69 -15.14
C VAL A 575 15.61 22.49 -16.35
N VAL A 576 16.82 23.04 -16.29
CA VAL A 576 17.41 23.79 -17.39
C VAL A 576 18.40 22.90 -18.14
N SER A 577 18.43 23.04 -19.47
CA SER A 577 19.36 22.30 -20.33
C SER A 577 20.18 23.22 -21.20
N GLY A 578 21.49 23.01 -21.19
CA GLY A 578 22.50 23.84 -21.82
C GLY A 578 23.86 23.66 -21.16
N GLU A 579 24.84 24.45 -21.59
CA GLU A 579 26.18 24.40 -21.00
C GLU A 579 26.19 25.02 -19.60
N LYS A 580 27.23 24.71 -18.83
CA LYS A 580 27.51 25.34 -17.53
C LYS A 580 28.75 26.19 -17.68
N MET A 581 28.71 27.42 -17.16
CA MET A 581 29.85 28.33 -17.26
C MET A 581 29.86 29.35 -16.13
N MET A 582 31.06 29.87 -15.83
CA MET A 582 31.22 31.05 -15.00
C MET A 582 31.15 32.29 -15.89
N ALA A 583 30.28 33.24 -15.54
CA ALA A 583 30.20 34.54 -16.19
C ALA A 583 30.57 35.67 -15.23
N VAL A 584 31.17 36.74 -15.75
CA VAL A 584 31.49 37.96 -15.00
C VAL A 584 30.76 39.12 -15.66
N PHE A 585 29.72 39.62 -15.00
CA PHE A 585 28.92 40.73 -15.52
C PHE A 585 29.59 42.08 -15.22
N ARG A 586 29.71 42.93 -16.23
CA ARG A 586 30.21 44.31 -16.09
C ARG A 586 29.30 45.30 -16.79
N LEU A 587 28.95 46.38 -16.09
CA LEU A 587 28.20 47.51 -16.61
C LEU A 587 29.13 48.42 -17.44
N ALA A 588 28.55 49.33 -18.23
CA ALA A 588 29.29 50.24 -19.11
C ALA A 588 30.23 51.21 -18.35
N ASP A 589 29.94 51.48 -17.08
CA ASP A 589 30.75 52.30 -16.17
C ASP A 589 31.86 51.51 -15.46
N GLY A 590 31.95 50.20 -15.70
CA GLY A 590 32.91 49.29 -15.06
C GLY A 590 32.44 48.74 -13.72
N ASP A 591 31.26 49.14 -13.24
CA ASP A 591 30.63 48.54 -12.05
C ASP A 591 30.00 47.19 -12.39
N PHE A 592 29.38 46.53 -11.42
CA PHE A 592 28.76 45.21 -11.60
C PHE A 592 27.35 45.13 -11.01
N PRO A 593 26.49 44.23 -11.52
CA PRO A 593 25.19 43.98 -10.91
C PRO A 593 25.32 43.56 -9.43
N PRO A 594 24.40 43.96 -8.55
CA PRO A 594 24.50 43.70 -7.13
C PRO A 594 24.43 42.20 -6.79
N PHE A 595 24.99 41.83 -5.64
CA PHE A 595 24.87 40.48 -5.09
C PHE A 595 23.40 40.07 -4.96
N GLY A 596 23.07 38.85 -5.40
CA GLY A 596 21.72 38.31 -5.41
C GLY A 596 20.89 38.69 -6.63
N ALA A 597 21.43 39.45 -7.60
CA ALA A 597 20.72 39.72 -8.85
C ALA A 597 20.46 38.42 -9.63
N GLU A 598 19.24 38.24 -10.15
CA GLU A 598 18.83 37.04 -10.86
C GLU A 598 19.19 37.14 -12.33
N VAL A 599 19.89 36.12 -12.86
CA VAL A 599 20.17 36.01 -14.29
C VAL A 599 19.17 35.05 -14.92
N LYS A 600 18.35 35.57 -15.83
CA LYS A 600 17.30 34.80 -16.53
C LYS A 600 17.51 34.78 -18.02
N ASN A 601 17.09 33.69 -18.66
CA ASN A 601 16.99 33.65 -20.12
C ASN A 601 15.71 34.31 -20.64
N GLU A 602 15.52 34.31 -21.96
CA GLU A 602 14.30 34.83 -22.60
C GLU A 602 13.02 34.10 -22.13
N ARG A 603 13.13 32.82 -21.75
CA ARG A 603 12.03 32.02 -21.20
C ARG A 603 11.73 32.31 -19.72
N GLN A 604 12.39 33.30 -19.12
CA GLN A 604 12.30 33.65 -17.70
C GLN A 604 12.78 32.55 -16.73
N GLN A 605 13.50 31.54 -17.23
CA GLN A 605 14.13 30.53 -16.39
C GLN A 605 15.37 31.13 -15.74
N GLN A 606 15.50 30.97 -14.43
CA GLN A 606 16.68 31.41 -13.68
C GLN A 606 17.85 30.47 -13.97
N LEU A 607 18.91 31.02 -14.55
CA LEU A 607 20.13 30.29 -14.91
C LEU A 607 21.19 30.39 -13.82
N GLY A 608 21.11 31.42 -12.97
CA GLY A 608 22.05 31.65 -11.88
C GLY A 608 21.75 32.93 -11.10
N LEU A 609 22.57 33.17 -10.07
CA LEU A 609 22.56 34.38 -9.26
C LEU A 609 23.93 35.06 -9.37
N VAL A 610 23.92 36.39 -9.37
CA VAL A 610 25.15 37.18 -9.29
C VAL A 610 25.67 37.15 -7.85
N ALA A 611 26.91 36.73 -7.69
CA ALA A 611 27.68 36.69 -6.46
C ALA A 611 28.62 37.91 -6.38
N ASP A 612 29.64 37.83 -5.53
CA ASP A 612 30.63 38.91 -5.35
C ASP A 612 31.38 39.24 -6.64
N ASP A 613 31.74 40.52 -6.80
CA ASP A 613 32.44 41.08 -7.96
C ASP A 613 31.77 40.80 -9.31
N GLY A 614 30.44 40.65 -9.34
CA GLY A 614 29.67 40.42 -10.57
C GLY A 614 29.81 39.00 -11.15
N ASN A 615 30.41 38.07 -10.42
CA ASN A 615 30.55 36.68 -10.85
C ASN A 615 29.20 35.96 -10.78
N ALA A 616 28.91 35.06 -11.70
CA ALA A 616 27.71 34.23 -11.66
C ALA A 616 28.01 32.85 -12.25
N TRP A 617 27.65 31.80 -11.52
CA TRP A 617 27.60 30.47 -12.08
C TRP A 617 26.28 30.31 -12.83
N LEU A 618 26.38 30.14 -14.15
CA LEU A 618 25.22 29.97 -15.03
C LEU A 618 25.14 28.52 -15.46
N ALA A 619 23.98 27.90 -15.24
CA ALA A 619 23.69 26.55 -15.70
C ALA A 619 22.56 26.58 -16.73
N GLY A 620 22.69 25.77 -17.79
CA GLY A 620 21.66 25.64 -18.81
C GLY A 620 21.68 26.75 -19.87
N VAL A 621 22.84 27.38 -20.11
CA VAL A 621 22.98 28.45 -21.12
C VAL A 621 23.05 27.89 -22.54
N LYS A 622 22.48 28.62 -23.51
CA LYS A 622 22.56 28.29 -24.94
C LYS A 622 23.41 29.29 -25.70
N ALA A 623 24.11 28.81 -26.72
CA ALA A 623 24.95 29.66 -27.54
C ALA A 623 24.08 30.69 -28.31
N GLY A 624 24.51 31.95 -28.30
CA GLY A 624 23.80 33.07 -28.91
C GLY A 624 22.56 33.56 -28.14
N GLU A 625 22.28 33.03 -26.96
CA GLU A 625 21.14 33.44 -26.13
C GLU A 625 21.39 34.79 -25.44
N THR A 626 20.35 35.61 -25.28
CA THR A 626 20.42 36.85 -24.53
C THR A 626 19.89 36.65 -23.12
N LEU A 627 20.69 37.04 -22.15
CA LEU A 627 20.42 36.96 -20.72
C LEU A 627 19.92 38.33 -20.24
N LYS A 628 18.92 38.32 -19.37
CA LYS A 628 18.44 39.51 -18.66
C LYS A 628 18.79 39.37 -17.19
N VAL A 629 19.36 40.43 -16.63
CA VAL A 629 19.74 40.49 -15.22
C VAL A 629 18.71 41.35 -14.49
N PHE A 630 18.13 40.78 -13.43
CA PHE A 630 17.04 41.37 -12.66
C PHE A 630 17.52 41.73 -11.26
N TRP A 631 17.28 42.98 -10.86
CA TRP A 631 17.38 43.43 -9.47
C TRP A 631 16.36 44.56 -9.23
N ASP A 632 16.05 44.83 -7.96
CA ASP A 632 14.98 45.76 -7.56
C ASP A 632 13.61 45.44 -8.21
N GLY A 633 13.34 44.15 -8.46
CA GLY A 633 12.08 43.67 -9.02
C GLY A 633 11.86 43.93 -10.51
N ALA A 634 12.88 44.43 -11.24
CA ALA A 634 12.79 44.72 -12.68
C ALA A 634 14.01 44.18 -13.46
N ALA A 635 13.85 43.98 -14.77
CA ALA A 635 14.98 43.72 -15.66
C ALA A 635 15.75 45.02 -15.87
N GLN A 636 17.03 45.04 -15.55
CA GLN A 636 17.82 46.26 -15.50
C GLN A 636 18.85 46.30 -16.62
N CYS A 637 19.48 45.17 -16.91
CA CYS A 637 20.42 45.05 -18.01
C CYS A 637 20.30 43.71 -18.76
N GLU A 638 20.80 43.69 -20.00
CA GLU A 638 20.88 42.51 -20.85
C GLU A 638 22.33 42.23 -21.28
N ALA A 639 22.66 40.95 -21.42
CA ALA A 639 23.97 40.48 -21.88
C ALA A 639 23.80 39.34 -22.88
N SER A 640 24.53 39.37 -23.99
CA SER A 640 24.43 38.33 -25.03
C SER A 640 25.57 37.32 -24.92
N LEU A 641 25.22 36.04 -24.98
CA LEU A 641 26.18 34.95 -25.03
C LEU A 641 26.77 34.81 -26.44
N PRO A 642 28.02 34.32 -26.55
CA PRO A 642 28.64 34.09 -27.85
C PRO A 642 27.88 33.03 -28.66
N PRO A 643 27.88 33.12 -30.00
CA PRO A 643 27.11 32.24 -30.89
C PRO A 643 27.60 30.79 -30.91
N THR A 644 28.81 30.54 -30.39
CA THR A 644 29.38 29.19 -30.21
C THR A 644 30.11 29.12 -28.89
N PHE A 645 30.07 27.96 -28.25
CA PHE A 645 30.86 27.66 -27.05
C PHE A 645 32.03 26.77 -27.44
N THR A 646 33.24 27.17 -27.04
CA THR A 646 34.44 26.31 -27.12
C THR A 646 34.76 25.77 -25.72
N PRO A 647 35.42 24.62 -25.59
CA PRO A 647 35.77 24.05 -24.29
C PRO A 647 36.59 25.01 -23.40
N GLU A 648 37.49 25.79 -24.00
CA GLU A 648 38.27 26.82 -23.30
C GLU A 648 37.39 27.95 -22.74
N LEU A 649 36.31 28.29 -23.44
CA LEU A 649 35.40 29.36 -23.06
C LEU A 649 34.45 28.92 -21.93
N LEU A 650 34.11 27.64 -21.86
CA LEU A 650 33.35 27.05 -20.76
C LEU A 650 34.20 26.80 -19.51
N ALA A 651 35.51 26.54 -19.68
CA ALA A 651 36.44 26.32 -18.59
C ALA A 651 36.90 27.61 -17.88
N ASN A 652 36.78 28.77 -18.55
CA ASN A 652 37.19 30.07 -18.02
C ASN A 652 35.99 30.96 -17.70
N ALA A 653 36.19 31.95 -16.84
CA ALA A 653 35.15 32.94 -16.55
C ALA A 653 34.96 33.89 -17.76
N LEU A 654 33.78 33.88 -18.38
CA LEU A 654 33.48 34.73 -19.52
C LEU A 654 33.05 36.13 -19.06
N LEU A 655 33.77 37.15 -19.52
CA LEU A 655 33.35 38.53 -19.32
C LEU A 655 32.13 38.85 -20.20
N LEU A 656 31.00 39.18 -19.56
CA LEU A 656 29.76 39.56 -20.23
C LEU A 656 29.44 41.04 -19.97
N PRO A 657 29.54 41.92 -20.99
CA PRO A 657 29.11 43.30 -20.86
C PRO A 657 27.58 43.37 -20.74
N CYS A 658 27.08 43.90 -19.63
CA CYS A 658 25.66 44.08 -19.36
C CYS A 658 25.22 45.48 -19.80
N LYS A 659 24.40 45.55 -20.85
CA LYS A 659 23.85 46.80 -21.39
C LYS A 659 22.56 47.14 -20.66
N MET A 660 22.47 48.35 -20.09
CA MET A 660 21.25 48.81 -19.42
C MET A 660 20.09 48.89 -20.42
N LEU A 661 18.90 48.45 -20.00
CA LEU A 661 17.68 48.51 -20.81
C LEU A 661 17.15 49.96 -20.84
N GLU A 662 16.72 50.44 -22.02
CA GLU A 662 16.26 51.83 -22.20
C GLU A 662 15.01 52.14 -21.35
N GLY A 663 15.13 53.13 -20.47
CA GLY A 663 14.01 53.67 -19.68
C GLY A 663 14.20 53.74 -18.16
N GLN A 664 15.33 53.28 -17.61
CA GLN A 664 15.62 53.42 -16.17
C GLN A 664 16.74 54.44 -15.90
N PRO A 665 16.61 55.29 -14.85
CA PRO A 665 17.63 56.28 -14.53
C PRO A 665 18.94 55.60 -14.15
N THR A 666 20.04 56.09 -14.71
CA THR A 666 21.40 55.83 -14.25
C THR A 666 21.63 56.45 -12.87
N THR A 667 21.14 55.79 -11.82
CA THR A 667 21.67 56.01 -10.47
C THR A 667 22.70 54.92 -10.19
N ALA A 668 23.97 55.33 -10.15
CA ALA A 668 25.09 54.50 -9.77
C ALA A 668 24.78 53.76 -8.45
N PRO A 669 25.16 52.47 -8.31
CA PRO A 669 25.08 51.76 -7.04
C PRO A 669 25.88 52.54 -5.99
N GLN A 670 25.22 52.99 -4.92
CA GLN A 670 25.94 53.54 -3.79
C GLN A 670 26.79 52.44 -3.17
N LYS A 671 28.12 52.62 -3.20
CA LYS A 671 29.06 51.85 -2.37
C LYS A 671 28.65 51.98 -0.89
N SER A 672 27.93 51.00 -0.37
CA SER A 672 27.73 50.84 1.06
C SER A 672 29.07 50.47 1.69
N SER A 673 29.56 51.33 2.59
CA SER A 673 30.71 50.99 3.45
C SER A 673 30.39 49.74 4.30
N PRO A 674 31.39 48.90 4.61
CA PRO A 674 31.16 47.74 5.46
C PRO A 674 30.78 48.20 6.86
N LEU A 675 29.53 47.96 7.25
CA LEU A 675 29.14 47.97 8.65
C LEU A 675 29.85 46.80 9.35
N PRO A 676 30.37 46.98 10.57
CA PRO A 676 31.07 45.92 11.28
C PRO A 676 30.11 44.74 11.49
N ALA A 677 30.57 43.55 11.07
CA ALA A 677 29.84 42.30 11.19
C ALA A 677 29.48 42.04 12.66
N GLN A 678 28.18 42.07 12.96
CA GLN A 678 27.63 41.36 14.11
C GLN A 678 27.22 39.96 13.63
N PRO A 679 27.56 38.90 14.37
CA PRO A 679 27.20 37.55 13.97
C PRO A 679 25.68 37.37 14.11
N LEU A 680 24.97 37.31 13.00
CA LEU A 680 23.61 36.80 12.92
C LEU A 680 23.66 35.26 12.92
N ILE A 681 23.94 34.71 14.10
CA ILE A 681 23.51 33.36 14.45
C ILE A 681 22.43 33.57 15.51
N GLN A 682 21.22 33.06 15.22
CA GLN A 682 19.95 33.19 15.97
C GLN A 682 19.06 34.38 15.60
N GLU A 683 18.44 34.36 14.42
CA GLU A 683 17.10 34.94 14.25
C GLU A 683 16.38 34.39 13.00
N HIS A 684 16.26 33.06 12.91
CA HIS A 684 15.20 32.41 12.12
C HIS A 684 14.85 31.05 12.73
N THR A 685 14.45 31.10 14.01
CA THR A 685 13.67 30.04 14.65
C THR A 685 12.58 30.67 15.50
N GLN A 686 11.80 31.58 14.91
CA GLN A 686 10.59 32.10 15.54
C GLN A 686 9.67 32.72 14.48
N THR A 687 9.13 31.87 13.62
CA THR A 687 7.89 32.14 12.90
C THR A 687 7.28 30.79 12.59
N ASP A 688 6.73 30.17 13.63
CA ASP A 688 5.69 29.15 13.44
C ASP A 688 4.60 29.38 14.49
N GLY A 689 3.37 29.28 14.02
CA GLY A 689 2.19 29.85 14.67
C GLY A 689 1.84 29.21 16.01
N GLN A 690 1.37 30.04 16.94
CA GLN A 690 0.56 29.57 18.06
C GLN A 690 -0.73 28.90 17.53
N PRO A 691 -1.10 27.71 18.01
CA PRO A 691 -2.47 27.24 17.91
C PRO A 691 -3.36 28.15 18.77
N ALA A 692 -4.48 28.59 18.20
CA ALA A 692 -5.48 29.37 18.93
C ALA A 692 -5.96 28.62 20.19
N ALA A 693 -5.99 29.33 21.32
CA ALA A 693 -6.60 28.84 22.56
C ALA A 693 -8.10 28.57 22.36
N PRO A 694 -8.67 27.50 22.95
CA PRO A 694 -10.10 27.26 22.89
C PRO A 694 -10.86 28.32 23.70
N VAL A 695 -11.80 29.00 23.04
CA VAL A 695 -12.80 29.86 23.68
C VAL A 695 -13.74 28.96 24.48
N ALA A 696 -13.74 29.11 25.80
CA ALA A 696 -14.71 28.48 26.68
C ALA A 696 -16.07 29.19 26.53
N THR A 697 -17.00 28.59 25.79
CA THR A 697 -18.43 28.94 25.87
C THR A 697 -19.00 28.42 27.19
N THR A 698 -19.25 29.34 28.11
CA THR A 698 -20.00 29.12 29.35
C THR A 698 -21.49 29.09 29.02
N THR A 699 -22.05 27.91 28.80
CA THR A 699 -23.51 27.69 28.90
C THR A 699 -23.83 27.35 30.35
N GLN A 700 -24.38 28.33 31.08
CA GLN A 700 -25.02 28.13 32.36
C GLN A 700 -26.29 27.27 32.17
N THR A 701 -26.34 26.14 32.85
CA THR A 701 -27.56 25.35 33.09
C THR A 701 -27.75 25.28 34.62
N PRO A 702 -28.96 25.51 35.16
CA PRO A 702 -29.18 25.64 36.60
C PRO A 702 -29.13 24.29 37.33
N PRO A 703 -28.86 24.28 38.65
CA PRO A 703 -28.68 23.05 39.41
C PRO A 703 -30.01 22.33 39.71
N ILE A 704 -30.02 21.02 39.51
CA ILE A 704 -31.05 20.09 40.01
C ILE A 704 -30.67 19.74 41.46
N PRO A 705 -31.59 19.84 42.44
CA PRO A 705 -31.27 19.62 43.85
C PRO A 705 -31.08 18.13 44.18
N LEU A 706 -30.09 17.86 45.04
CA LEU A 706 -29.83 16.59 45.71
C LEU A 706 -31.02 16.19 46.58
N ALA A 707 -31.52 14.96 46.39
CA ALA A 707 -32.46 14.32 47.29
C ALA A 707 -31.70 13.52 48.37
N ASP A 708 -32.19 13.63 49.59
CA ASP A 708 -31.66 13.06 50.83
C ASP A 708 -31.50 11.53 50.81
N ASN A 709 -30.33 11.08 51.28
CA ASN A 709 -30.08 9.71 51.68
C ASN A 709 -30.77 9.44 53.04
N HIS A 710 -31.95 8.81 53.01
CA HIS A 710 -32.50 8.15 54.18
C HIS A 710 -31.90 6.74 54.32
N ALA A 711 -31.19 6.53 55.42
CA ALA A 711 -30.76 5.23 55.91
C ALA A 711 -31.99 4.36 56.25
N VAL A 712 -32.01 3.11 55.77
CA VAL A 712 -32.84 2.06 56.37
C VAL A 712 -32.02 0.78 56.55
N ASN A 713 -32.17 0.28 57.77
CA ASN A 713 -31.45 -0.77 58.44
C ASN A 713 -31.75 -2.16 57.87
N ARG A 714 -30.76 -3.04 58.00
CA ARG A 714 -30.84 -4.48 57.78
C ARG A 714 -31.55 -5.12 58.98
N LYS A 715 -32.69 -5.79 58.78
CA LYS A 715 -33.19 -6.84 59.69
C LYS A 715 -34.27 -7.72 59.05
N ASP A 716 -33.99 -9.02 59.12
CA ASP A 716 -34.87 -10.16 59.37
C ASP A 716 -35.98 -10.58 58.36
N MET A 717 -35.81 -11.85 57.95
CA MET A 717 -36.81 -12.93 57.85
C MET A 717 -37.58 -13.20 56.55
N GLU A 718 -37.48 -14.49 56.20
CA GLU A 718 -38.27 -15.37 55.30
C GLU A 718 -38.12 -15.27 53.78
#